data_AF-A0A142XHN4-F1
#
_entry.id   AF-A0A142XHN4-F1
#
_cell.length_a   1.000
_cell.length_b   1.000
_cell.length_c   1.000
_cell.angle_alpha   90.00
_cell.angle_beta   90.00
_cell.angle_gamma   90.00
#
_symmetry.space_group_name_H-M   'P 1'
#
loop_
_entity.id
_entity.type
_entity.pdbx_description
1 polymer ?
#
loop_
_entity_poly.entity_id
_entity_poly.type
_entity_poly.pdbx_seq_one_letter_code
_entity_poly.pdbx_strand_id
1 'polypeptide(L)'
;MRNEPRLRAHRPRTGTALAAPALHLETLESRDVPAITIQFDYTYDTSGFFASHADARATLERAAADLGNTLTANLAAITPSGSNTWTATFFNPSGSGEISVANLNVAANTLKVYVGTRTTAGSEAGVGGPGGYRISGSTAWSSSILSRGHTGYAPWGGSLSFDASMSWYFGQSASGLTSNKADFYTVAVHELGHLLGIGTASQWTTLVSGSTFRGAQSMAAYGGAVPLYTDGAHWADGITVGGKATVMDPILSQGVRVAWSALDAAALRDLGWNTVSEPTPPPTVKVPVAGTQPIAFTGNLDGTVSLFTVSNGTLTDTGTRFTPFVGYRGAIRVASGDFNGDGVTDYAFTTGAGPQTVVEIINGADGTLLMDQTIVFRGFTGGLFLAAGDIDRDGIDDLVISADAGAGPHIQTFRIVGGALQLQSSFFAFDNPAFRGGARVAVGDINRDGYDDVVVTTGGQAIGRVAVYSGAGLRNGTATRLVPDFNPFAGLWTGLNVAVGDMDGDGHAELAITPDRGGPAHVKIWSGATLTANSAVQASGLPLTASFYAFPPTDWNGARLAMSDTDGDGRDELFAASGNRLTSAARVFTYAQAVAGGAGASEVQPFNTTVTYDGVYVGLHIAPATTSDATTTDTTDTESHTVTVPPVTHKCMCGACSALAALTGTETGAAAMFSSIPVK
;
A
#
# COMPACT_ATOMS: atom_id res chain seq x y z
N MET A 1 14.14 91.38 -27.03
CA MET A 1 13.88 90.61 -28.27
C MET A 1 14.20 89.16 -28.02
N ARG A 2 13.18 88.30 -28.13
CA ARG A 2 13.15 86.88 -28.53
C ARG A 2 14.35 85.95 -28.21
N ASN A 3 13.99 84.89 -27.48
CA ASN A 3 14.09 83.47 -27.85
C ASN A 3 15.38 82.64 -27.61
N GLU A 4 15.10 81.55 -26.85
CA GLU A 4 15.60 80.17 -26.96
C GLU A 4 16.81 79.74 -26.09
N PRO A 5 16.58 78.91 -25.05
CA PRO A 5 17.60 78.05 -24.48
C PRO A 5 17.57 76.63 -25.07
N ARG A 6 18.78 76.12 -25.32
CA ARG A 6 19.14 74.89 -26.01
C ARG A 6 18.55 73.61 -25.39
N LEU A 7 17.94 72.79 -26.24
CA LEU A 7 17.58 71.39 -26.00
C LEU A 7 18.84 70.54 -25.73
N ARG A 8 18.89 69.88 -24.56
CA ARG A 8 19.80 68.76 -24.27
C ARG A 8 19.11 67.46 -24.63
N ALA A 9 19.76 66.66 -25.46
CA ALA A 9 19.32 65.34 -25.89
C ALA A 9 19.15 64.36 -24.71
N HIS A 10 17.96 63.77 -24.60
CA HIS A 10 17.71 62.59 -23.77
C HIS A 10 18.14 61.32 -24.52
N ARG A 11 19.03 60.54 -23.90
CA ARG A 11 19.30 59.15 -24.29
C ARG A 11 18.06 58.29 -23.97
N PRO A 12 17.60 57.42 -24.89
CA PRO A 12 16.52 56.50 -24.59
C PRO A 12 17.03 55.37 -23.67
N ARG A 13 16.25 55.11 -22.62
CA ARG A 13 16.36 53.91 -21.77
C ARG A 13 16.08 52.67 -22.63
N THR A 14 17.00 51.73 -22.63
CA THR A 14 16.81 50.37 -23.13
C THR A 14 15.74 49.68 -22.29
N GLY A 15 14.53 49.56 -22.84
CA GLY A 15 13.51 48.68 -22.30
C GLY A 15 13.92 47.23 -22.53
N THR A 16 14.18 46.50 -21.45
CA THR A 16 14.15 45.03 -21.46
C THR A 16 12.72 44.61 -21.78
N ALA A 17 12.52 44.08 -22.98
CA ALA A 17 11.27 43.46 -23.37
C ALA A 17 10.96 42.33 -22.39
N LEU A 18 9.84 42.46 -21.68
CA LEU A 18 9.24 41.36 -20.92
C LEU A 18 8.91 40.26 -21.92
N ALA A 19 9.54 39.09 -21.75
CA ALA A 19 9.15 37.89 -22.46
C ALA A 19 7.68 37.60 -22.14
N ALA A 20 6.87 37.45 -23.18
CA ALA A 20 5.49 37.02 -23.06
C ALA A 20 5.45 35.63 -22.37
N PRO A 21 4.45 35.34 -21.52
CA PRO A 21 4.30 34.01 -20.94
C PRO A 21 4.03 33.02 -22.07
N ALA A 22 4.99 32.12 -22.31
CA ALA A 22 4.77 30.98 -23.19
C ALA A 22 3.84 30.01 -22.46
N LEU A 23 2.61 29.87 -22.96
CA LEU A 23 1.74 28.76 -22.61
C LEU A 23 2.42 27.47 -23.09
N HIS A 24 3.06 26.74 -22.18
CA HIS A 24 3.43 25.36 -22.46
C HIS A 24 2.17 24.51 -22.34
N LEU A 25 1.64 24.10 -23.49
CA LEU A 25 0.66 23.03 -23.57
C LEU A 25 1.42 21.72 -23.35
N GLU A 26 1.54 21.29 -22.10
CA GLU A 26 1.97 19.93 -21.81
C GLU A 26 0.93 18.98 -22.39
N THR A 27 1.39 18.10 -23.29
CA THR A 27 0.56 17.01 -23.78
C THR A 27 0.35 16.10 -22.60
N LEU A 28 -0.88 16.07 -22.06
CA LEU A 28 -1.30 15.05 -21.11
C LEU A 28 -1.01 13.69 -21.76
N GLU A 29 -0.01 12.97 -21.25
CA GLU A 29 0.10 11.54 -21.52
C GLU A 29 -1.21 10.89 -21.05
N SER A 30 -1.79 10.02 -21.87
CA SER A 30 -3.01 9.31 -21.52
C SER A 30 -2.78 8.51 -20.24
N ARG A 31 -3.41 8.92 -19.13
CA ARG A 31 -3.37 8.26 -17.81
C ARG A 31 -4.32 7.06 -17.71
N ASP A 32 -4.49 6.32 -18.80
CA ASP A 32 -5.26 5.08 -18.81
C ASP A 32 -4.30 3.91 -18.68
N VAL A 33 -4.04 3.46 -17.45
CA VAL A 33 -3.57 2.08 -17.25
C VAL A 33 -4.86 1.26 -17.13
N PRO A 34 -5.30 0.50 -18.15
CA PRO A 34 -6.60 -0.15 -18.10
C PRO A 34 -6.57 -1.31 -17.10
N ALA A 35 -6.94 -1.04 -15.85
CA ALA A 35 -7.35 -2.05 -14.88
C ALA A 35 -8.61 -2.75 -15.39
N ILE A 36 -8.71 -4.06 -15.17
CA ILE A 36 -9.93 -4.80 -15.53
C ILE A 36 -11.02 -4.54 -14.50
N THR A 37 -12.15 -4.00 -14.96
CA THR A 37 -13.34 -3.84 -14.14
C THR A 37 -14.16 -5.12 -14.16
N ILE A 38 -14.29 -5.80 -13.02
CA ILE A 38 -15.24 -6.91 -12.86
C ILE A 38 -16.55 -6.30 -12.36
N GLN A 39 -17.53 -6.21 -13.25
CA GLN A 39 -18.82 -5.57 -12.96
C GLN A 39 -19.86 -6.63 -12.63
N PHE A 40 -20.32 -6.64 -11.38
CA PHE A 40 -21.38 -7.54 -10.96
C PHE A 40 -22.78 -7.05 -11.34
N ASP A 41 -23.60 -7.99 -11.78
CA ASP A 41 -25.01 -7.81 -12.11
C ASP A 41 -25.84 -8.81 -11.27
N TYR A 42 -26.61 -8.27 -10.32
CA TYR A 42 -27.40 -9.05 -9.37
C TYR A 42 -28.82 -9.34 -9.87
N THR A 43 -29.12 -9.11 -11.15
CA THR A 43 -30.47 -9.31 -11.72
C THR A 43 -31.01 -10.72 -11.47
N TYR A 44 -30.13 -11.72 -11.36
CA TYR A 44 -30.51 -13.11 -11.15
C TYR A 44 -30.33 -13.61 -9.72
N ASP A 45 -30.06 -12.74 -8.73
CA ASP A 45 -30.15 -13.08 -7.31
C ASP A 45 -31.62 -13.15 -6.87
N THR A 46 -32.32 -14.20 -7.30
CA THR A 46 -33.76 -14.37 -7.05
C THR A 46 -34.10 -14.58 -5.57
N SER A 47 -33.10 -14.95 -4.76
CA SER A 47 -33.24 -15.09 -3.31
C SER A 47 -33.24 -13.74 -2.57
N GLY A 48 -32.72 -12.68 -3.21
CA GLY A 48 -32.48 -11.39 -2.59
C GLY A 48 -31.37 -11.41 -1.54
N PHE A 49 -30.47 -12.40 -1.57
CA PHE A 49 -29.38 -12.55 -0.61
C PHE A 49 -28.47 -11.33 -0.58
N PHE A 50 -27.97 -10.86 -1.73
CA PHE A 50 -27.09 -9.69 -1.82
C PHE A 50 -27.82 -8.37 -1.62
N ALA A 51 -29.15 -8.35 -1.79
CA ALA A 51 -29.98 -7.22 -1.41
C ALA A 51 -30.18 -7.12 0.10
N SER A 52 -30.21 -8.26 0.80
CA SER A 52 -30.39 -8.35 2.26
C SER A 52 -29.08 -8.40 3.06
N HIS A 53 -27.96 -8.72 2.41
CA HIS A 53 -26.62 -8.81 3.01
C HIS A 53 -25.67 -7.81 2.34
N ALA A 54 -25.70 -6.57 2.82
CA ALA A 54 -24.87 -5.49 2.28
C ALA A 54 -23.36 -5.74 2.48
N ASP A 55 -23.00 -6.46 3.55
CA ASP A 55 -21.65 -6.92 3.86
C ASP A 55 -21.15 -8.01 2.89
N ALA A 56 -22.00 -8.98 2.52
CA ALA A 56 -21.69 -9.96 1.49
C ALA A 56 -21.44 -9.29 0.14
N ARG A 57 -22.30 -8.34 -0.24
CA ARG A 57 -22.14 -7.55 -1.46
C ARG A 57 -20.84 -6.75 -1.42
N ALA A 58 -20.57 -6.02 -0.34
CA ALA A 58 -19.33 -5.25 -0.20
C ALA A 58 -18.08 -6.14 -0.26
N THR A 59 -18.13 -7.34 0.33
CA THR A 59 -17.01 -8.30 0.29
C THR A 59 -16.78 -8.83 -1.13
N LEU A 60 -17.85 -9.10 -1.88
CA LEU A 60 -17.76 -9.53 -3.27
C LEU A 60 -17.18 -8.44 -4.19
N GLU A 61 -17.70 -7.22 -4.08
CA GLU A 61 -17.19 -6.05 -4.83
C GLU A 61 -15.70 -5.79 -4.51
N ARG A 62 -15.30 -6.01 -3.24
CA ARG A 62 -13.88 -5.94 -2.86
C ARG A 62 -13.06 -7.04 -3.53
N ALA A 63 -13.49 -8.29 -3.52
CA ALA A 63 -12.77 -9.39 -4.17
C ALA A 63 -12.56 -9.10 -5.67
N ALA A 64 -13.59 -8.56 -6.34
CA ALA A 64 -13.49 -8.09 -7.73
C ALA A 64 -12.51 -6.94 -7.91
N ALA A 65 -12.53 -5.94 -7.03
CA ALA A 65 -11.60 -4.81 -7.11
C ALA A 65 -10.16 -5.26 -6.86
N ASP A 66 -9.92 -6.02 -5.79
CA ASP A 66 -8.60 -6.52 -5.41
C ASP A 66 -7.99 -7.34 -6.57
N LEU A 67 -8.76 -8.24 -7.19
CA LEU A 67 -8.27 -9.03 -8.32
C LEU A 67 -8.20 -8.24 -9.63
N GLY A 68 -9.24 -7.48 -9.98
CA GLY A 68 -9.31 -6.71 -11.22
C GLY A 68 -8.21 -5.65 -11.34
N ASN A 69 -7.82 -5.04 -10.21
CA ASN A 69 -6.72 -4.08 -10.14
C ASN A 69 -5.33 -4.71 -10.35
N THR A 70 -5.20 -6.03 -10.16
CA THR A 70 -3.95 -6.74 -10.48
C THR A 70 -3.80 -7.06 -11.96
N LEU A 71 -4.83 -6.84 -12.77
CA LEU A 71 -4.84 -7.18 -14.19
C LEU A 71 -4.77 -5.94 -15.06
N THR A 72 -3.90 -5.98 -16.06
CA THR A 72 -3.81 -4.98 -17.11
C THR A 72 -4.06 -5.63 -18.46
N ALA A 73 -5.13 -5.22 -19.12
CA ALA A 73 -5.37 -5.60 -20.52
C ALA A 73 -6.17 -4.52 -21.20
N ASN A 74 -5.99 -4.40 -22.52
CA ASN A 74 -6.81 -3.53 -23.35
C ASN A 74 -7.88 -4.38 -24.04
N LEU A 75 -8.97 -4.62 -23.32
CA LEU A 75 -10.11 -5.36 -23.85
C LEU A 75 -11.04 -4.39 -24.57
N ALA A 76 -11.24 -4.60 -25.86
CA ALA A 76 -12.21 -3.84 -26.64
C ALA A 76 -13.64 -4.02 -26.08
N ALA A 77 -14.47 -3.00 -26.26
CA ALA A 77 -15.89 -3.08 -25.97
C ALA A 77 -16.60 -4.04 -26.93
N ILE A 78 -17.65 -4.69 -26.44
CA ILE A 78 -18.58 -5.49 -27.23
C ILE A 78 -19.85 -4.66 -27.42
N THR A 79 -20.04 -4.12 -28.63
CA THR A 79 -21.19 -3.27 -28.99
C THR A 79 -21.87 -3.82 -30.24
N PRO A 80 -22.93 -4.63 -30.11
CA PRO A 80 -23.68 -5.18 -31.25
C PRO A 80 -24.29 -4.08 -32.11
N SER A 81 -24.24 -4.22 -33.43
CA SER A 81 -24.83 -3.25 -34.37
C SER A 81 -25.08 -3.85 -35.75
N GLY A 82 -26.17 -3.43 -36.41
CA GLY A 82 -26.53 -3.90 -37.75
C GLY A 82 -26.69 -5.43 -37.80
N SER A 83 -25.97 -6.08 -38.72
CA SER A 83 -25.96 -7.54 -38.86
C SER A 83 -25.03 -8.29 -37.89
N ASN A 84 -24.24 -7.57 -37.10
CA ASN A 84 -23.36 -8.14 -36.08
C ASN A 84 -24.15 -8.32 -34.77
N THR A 85 -24.52 -9.56 -34.48
CA THR A 85 -25.32 -9.95 -33.32
C THR A 85 -24.63 -11.08 -32.55
N TRP A 86 -24.98 -11.25 -31.28
CA TRP A 86 -24.52 -12.38 -30.49
C TRP A 86 -25.48 -12.68 -29.34
N THR A 87 -25.36 -13.85 -28.74
CA THR A 87 -26.05 -14.24 -27.51
C THR A 87 -25.01 -14.65 -26.50
N ALA A 88 -24.94 -13.96 -25.38
CA ALA A 88 -24.15 -14.34 -24.23
C ALA A 88 -24.88 -15.47 -23.49
N THR A 89 -24.21 -16.56 -23.14
CA THR A 89 -24.81 -17.64 -22.36
C THR A 89 -24.02 -17.93 -21.09
N PHE A 90 -24.69 -18.21 -19.98
CA PHE A 90 -24.02 -18.47 -18.70
C PHE A 90 -24.92 -19.28 -17.78
N PHE A 91 -24.31 -19.91 -16.79
CA PHE A 91 -25.04 -20.69 -15.80
C PHE A 91 -25.96 -19.79 -14.95
N ASN A 92 -27.19 -20.21 -14.68
CA ASN A 92 -28.10 -19.45 -13.83
C ASN A 92 -27.58 -19.40 -12.38
N PRO A 93 -27.13 -18.25 -11.85
CA PRO A 93 -26.43 -18.23 -10.57
C PRO A 93 -27.34 -18.50 -9.36
N SER A 94 -28.67 -18.55 -9.52
CA SER A 94 -29.61 -18.90 -8.45
C SER A 94 -30.34 -20.23 -8.64
N GLY A 95 -30.00 -21.02 -9.66
CA GLY A 95 -30.75 -22.23 -9.96
C GLY A 95 -30.06 -23.15 -10.94
N SER A 96 -30.82 -24.04 -11.57
CA SER A 96 -30.33 -24.92 -12.64
C SER A 96 -30.56 -24.30 -14.02
N GLY A 97 -29.74 -24.69 -14.99
CA GLY A 97 -29.91 -24.32 -16.39
C GLY A 97 -29.05 -23.13 -16.83
N GLU A 98 -29.22 -22.76 -18.09
CA GLU A 98 -28.45 -21.71 -18.76
C GLU A 98 -29.35 -20.50 -19.02
N ILE A 99 -28.80 -19.30 -18.82
CA ILE A 99 -29.41 -18.03 -19.19
C ILE A 99 -28.79 -17.58 -20.51
N SER A 100 -29.62 -17.06 -21.40
CA SER A 100 -29.20 -16.46 -22.67
C SER A 100 -29.59 -14.99 -22.72
N VAL A 101 -28.62 -14.11 -22.96
CA VAL A 101 -28.84 -12.66 -23.12
C VAL A 101 -28.45 -12.26 -24.55
N ALA A 102 -29.47 -11.92 -25.34
CA ALA A 102 -29.27 -11.47 -26.71
C ALA A 102 -28.66 -10.06 -26.75
N ASN A 103 -27.66 -9.89 -27.61
CA ASN A 103 -26.97 -8.63 -27.89
C ASN A 103 -26.51 -7.89 -26.62
N LEU A 104 -25.91 -8.63 -25.69
CA LEU A 104 -25.33 -8.04 -24.49
C LEU A 104 -24.26 -6.99 -24.89
N ASN A 105 -24.32 -5.82 -24.25
CA ASN A 105 -23.28 -4.80 -24.37
C ASN A 105 -22.30 -4.99 -23.22
N VAL A 106 -21.00 -4.96 -23.53
CA VAL A 106 -19.91 -5.04 -22.55
C VAL A 106 -18.95 -3.89 -22.81
N ALA A 107 -18.71 -3.05 -21.81
CA ALA A 107 -17.79 -1.93 -21.95
C ALA A 107 -16.34 -2.41 -22.15
N ALA A 108 -15.49 -1.53 -22.69
CA ALA A 108 -14.06 -1.80 -22.76
C ALA A 108 -13.51 -2.08 -21.35
N ASN A 109 -12.51 -2.97 -21.25
CA ASN A 109 -11.85 -3.37 -20.00
C ASN A 109 -12.81 -3.87 -18.90
N THR A 110 -14.03 -4.26 -19.26
CA THR A 110 -15.04 -4.74 -18.31
C THR A 110 -15.34 -6.21 -18.55
N LEU A 111 -15.44 -6.99 -17.46
CA LEU A 111 -16.02 -8.32 -17.43
C LEU A 111 -17.38 -8.24 -16.75
N LYS A 112 -18.45 -8.66 -17.43
CA LYS A 112 -19.80 -8.59 -16.85
C LYS A 112 -20.16 -9.92 -16.18
N VAL A 113 -20.39 -9.90 -14.88
CA VAL A 113 -20.54 -11.11 -14.07
C VAL A 113 -21.89 -11.16 -13.39
N TYR A 114 -22.69 -12.16 -13.70
CA TYR A 114 -24.00 -12.36 -13.08
C TYR A 114 -23.90 -13.15 -11.78
N VAL A 115 -24.43 -12.61 -10.69
CA VAL A 115 -24.25 -13.17 -9.35
C VAL A 115 -25.59 -13.55 -8.73
N GLY A 116 -25.58 -14.62 -7.95
CA GLY A 116 -26.73 -15.11 -7.20
C GLY A 116 -26.29 -16.11 -6.13
N THR A 117 -27.27 -16.70 -5.45
CA THR A 117 -27.03 -17.77 -4.48
C THR A 117 -28.00 -18.92 -4.74
N ARG A 118 -27.55 -20.12 -4.41
CA ARG A 118 -28.38 -21.34 -4.45
C ARG A 118 -27.94 -22.26 -3.34
N THR A 119 -28.81 -23.16 -2.91
CA THR A 119 -28.36 -24.28 -2.09
C THR A 119 -27.58 -25.24 -2.97
N THR A 120 -26.28 -25.38 -2.72
CA THR A 120 -25.41 -26.33 -3.42
C THR A 120 -25.55 -27.73 -2.80
N ALA A 121 -25.30 -28.78 -3.58
CA ALA A 121 -25.31 -30.14 -3.05
C ALA A 121 -23.92 -30.48 -2.49
N GLY A 122 -23.85 -31.02 -1.27
CA GLY A 122 -22.60 -31.50 -0.67
C GLY A 122 -21.81 -30.40 0.05
N SER A 123 -20.50 -30.31 -0.19
CA SER A 123 -19.59 -29.39 0.50
C SER A 123 -19.26 -28.11 -0.27
N GLU A 124 -19.80 -27.95 -1.48
CA GLU A 124 -19.48 -26.89 -2.44
C GLU A 124 -19.89 -25.51 -1.91
N ALA A 125 -18.93 -24.58 -1.82
CA ALA A 125 -19.14 -23.27 -1.20
C ALA A 125 -19.44 -22.18 -2.24
N GLY A 126 -18.91 -22.33 -3.45
CA GLY A 126 -19.09 -21.44 -4.58
C GLY A 126 -18.98 -22.23 -5.88
N VAL A 127 -19.54 -21.66 -6.95
CA VAL A 127 -19.32 -22.09 -8.33
C VAL A 127 -19.29 -20.86 -9.22
N GLY A 128 -18.19 -20.66 -9.92
CA GLY A 128 -18.00 -19.56 -10.85
C GLY A 128 -17.29 -20.00 -12.11
N GLY A 129 -17.51 -19.24 -13.18
CA GLY A 129 -16.84 -19.51 -14.43
C GLY A 129 -17.24 -18.58 -15.55
N PRO A 130 -16.52 -18.66 -16.68
CA PRO A 130 -16.78 -17.86 -17.86
C PRO A 130 -18.09 -18.25 -18.53
N GLY A 131 -18.72 -17.28 -19.19
CA GLY A 131 -19.90 -17.51 -20.01
C GLY A 131 -19.54 -17.94 -21.44
N GLY A 132 -20.43 -18.72 -22.05
CA GLY A 132 -20.42 -19.06 -23.46
C GLY A 132 -20.97 -17.95 -24.36
N TYR A 133 -21.02 -18.22 -25.66
CA TYR A 133 -21.53 -17.30 -26.66
C TYR A 133 -22.07 -18.03 -27.90
N ARG A 134 -23.00 -17.39 -28.61
CA ARG A 134 -23.38 -17.71 -30.00
C ARG A 134 -23.26 -16.46 -30.84
N ILE A 135 -22.45 -16.48 -31.88
CA ILE A 135 -22.09 -15.28 -32.66
C ILE A 135 -22.69 -15.39 -34.06
N SER A 136 -23.24 -14.29 -34.58
CA SER A 136 -23.65 -14.17 -35.98
C SER A 136 -23.21 -12.81 -36.53
N GLY A 137 -22.44 -12.81 -37.61
CA GLY A 137 -21.94 -11.60 -38.24
C GLY A 137 -20.61 -11.81 -38.96
N SER A 138 -19.85 -10.72 -39.09
CA SER A 138 -18.53 -10.76 -39.75
C SER A 138 -17.45 -11.50 -38.92
N THR A 139 -16.36 -11.88 -39.57
CA THR A 139 -15.17 -12.46 -38.90
C THR A 139 -14.51 -11.47 -37.93
N ALA A 140 -14.47 -10.19 -38.29
CA ALA A 140 -13.98 -9.13 -37.40
C ALA A 140 -14.83 -9.05 -36.13
N TRP A 141 -16.16 -9.10 -36.27
CA TRP A 141 -17.10 -9.17 -35.15
C TRP A 141 -16.89 -10.39 -34.27
N SER A 142 -16.70 -11.56 -34.89
CA SER A 142 -16.42 -12.79 -34.14
C SER A 142 -15.15 -12.67 -33.31
N SER A 143 -14.10 -12.07 -33.88
CA SER A 143 -12.84 -11.79 -33.15
C SER A 143 -13.04 -10.82 -31.98
N SER A 144 -13.90 -9.81 -32.14
CA SER A 144 -14.25 -8.87 -31.06
C SER A 144 -14.94 -9.53 -29.87
N ILE A 145 -15.63 -10.66 -30.04
CA ILE A 145 -16.24 -11.43 -28.94
C ILE A 145 -15.23 -12.41 -28.33
N LEU A 146 -14.45 -13.09 -29.17
CA LEU A 146 -13.57 -14.19 -28.76
C LEU A 146 -12.32 -13.73 -28.00
N SER A 147 -11.69 -12.67 -28.49
CA SER A 147 -10.39 -12.22 -27.94
C SER A 147 -10.42 -10.77 -27.49
N ARG A 148 -11.39 -9.97 -27.97
CA ARG A 148 -11.51 -8.55 -27.62
C ARG A 148 -10.22 -7.75 -27.89
N GLY A 149 -9.39 -8.19 -28.84
CA GLY A 149 -8.09 -7.59 -29.14
C GLY A 149 -6.95 -8.01 -28.20
N HIS A 150 -7.20 -8.90 -27.25
CA HIS A 150 -6.21 -9.48 -26.35
C HIS A 150 -5.60 -10.76 -26.94
N THR A 151 -4.33 -11.02 -26.63
CA THR A 151 -3.58 -12.17 -27.16
C THR A 151 -3.74 -13.44 -26.32
N GLY A 152 -4.11 -13.30 -25.05
CA GLY A 152 -4.37 -14.37 -24.10
C GLY A 152 -5.85 -14.73 -23.99
N TYR A 153 -6.18 -15.43 -22.91
CA TYR A 153 -7.56 -15.67 -22.51
C TYR A 153 -8.29 -14.36 -22.15
N ALA A 154 -9.47 -14.11 -22.71
CA ALA A 154 -10.24 -12.89 -22.49
C ALA A 154 -11.76 -13.15 -22.58
N PRO A 155 -12.42 -13.54 -21.49
CA PRO A 155 -13.86 -13.76 -21.50
C PRO A 155 -14.61 -12.41 -21.62
N TRP A 156 -15.86 -12.46 -22.08
CA TRP A 156 -16.75 -11.29 -21.98
C TRP A 156 -17.24 -11.07 -20.53
N GLY A 157 -17.23 -12.12 -19.73
CA GLY A 157 -17.90 -12.19 -18.44
C GLY A 157 -18.35 -13.63 -18.15
N GLY A 158 -19.32 -13.78 -17.25
CA GLY A 158 -19.78 -15.10 -16.82
C GLY A 158 -20.74 -15.01 -15.64
N SER A 159 -20.69 -16.01 -14.76
CA SER A 159 -21.58 -16.08 -13.60
C SER A 159 -20.91 -16.70 -12.39
N LEU A 160 -21.28 -16.22 -11.20
CA LEU A 160 -20.87 -16.75 -9.90
C LEU A 160 -22.10 -17.08 -9.05
N SER A 161 -22.05 -18.20 -8.36
CA SER A 161 -23.10 -18.68 -7.46
C SER A 161 -22.47 -19.08 -6.13
N PHE A 162 -23.03 -18.63 -5.01
CA PHE A 162 -22.56 -18.97 -3.67
C PHE A 162 -23.59 -19.81 -2.92
N ASP A 163 -23.12 -20.70 -2.04
CA ASP A 163 -24.03 -21.50 -1.22
C ASP A 163 -24.80 -20.63 -0.22
N ALA A 164 -26.12 -20.59 -0.39
CA ALA A 164 -27.03 -19.85 0.49
C ALA A 164 -27.10 -20.45 1.91
N SER A 165 -26.69 -21.71 2.10
CA SER A 165 -26.77 -22.41 3.39
C SER A 165 -25.50 -22.31 4.24
N MET A 166 -24.42 -21.78 3.66
CA MET A 166 -23.11 -21.73 4.32
C MET A 166 -23.07 -20.69 5.43
N SER A 167 -22.37 -21.02 6.53
CA SER A 167 -22.08 -20.06 7.60
C SER A 167 -20.93 -19.15 7.18
N TRP A 168 -21.27 -18.04 6.53
CA TRP A 168 -20.32 -17.10 5.97
C TRP A 168 -19.77 -16.10 7.01
N TYR A 169 -18.55 -15.67 6.76
CA TYR A 169 -17.93 -14.49 7.35
C TYR A 169 -17.65 -13.45 6.24
N PHE A 170 -18.14 -12.23 6.45
CA PHE A 170 -18.08 -11.11 5.49
C PHE A 170 -17.20 -9.94 5.98
N GLY A 171 -16.34 -10.17 6.96
CA GLY A 171 -15.54 -9.07 7.53
C GLY A 171 -14.46 -8.56 6.58
N GLN A 172 -14.06 -7.30 6.79
CA GLN A 172 -13.07 -6.63 5.94
C GLN A 172 -11.64 -7.13 6.16
N SER A 173 -11.34 -7.88 7.21
CA SER A 173 -10.06 -8.57 7.42
C SER A 173 -10.33 -9.98 7.92
N ALA A 174 -9.30 -10.77 8.23
CA ALA A 174 -9.49 -12.05 8.93
C ALA A 174 -9.84 -11.86 10.43
N SER A 175 -9.85 -10.62 10.93
CA SER A 175 -10.10 -10.33 12.35
C SER A 175 -11.53 -10.69 12.76
N GLY A 176 -11.69 -11.60 13.72
CA GLY A 176 -13.00 -12.12 14.13
C GLY A 176 -13.54 -13.24 13.24
N LEU A 177 -12.76 -13.71 12.26
CA LEU A 177 -13.02 -14.98 11.60
C LEU A 177 -12.78 -16.12 12.60
N THR A 178 -13.77 -16.97 12.76
CA THR A 178 -13.78 -18.06 13.75
C THR A 178 -13.79 -19.41 13.03
N SER A 179 -13.27 -20.44 13.67
CA SER A 179 -13.06 -21.79 13.08
C SER A 179 -14.32 -22.49 12.57
N ASN A 180 -15.52 -21.98 12.88
CA ASN A 180 -16.81 -22.51 12.41
C ASN A 180 -17.41 -21.73 11.22
N LYS A 181 -16.71 -20.72 10.69
CA LYS A 181 -17.16 -19.91 9.56
C LYS A 181 -16.29 -20.09 8.33
N ALA A 182 -16.92 -20.08 7.16
CA ALA A 182 -16.26 -19.99 5.88
C ALA A 182 -16.00 -18.51 5.53
N ASP A 183 -14.80 -18.18 5.08
CA ASP A 183 -14.48 -16.82 4.65
C ASP A 183 -15.02 -16.56 3.24
N PHE A 184 -15.98 -15.63 3.11
CA PHE A 184 -16.64 -15.36 1.84
C PHE A 184 -15.68 -14.71 0.83
N TYR A 185 -14.74 -13.88 1.30
CA TYR A 185 -13.73 -13.25 0.45
C TYR A 185 -12.86 -14.29 -0.26
N THR A 186 -12.36 -15.28 0.49
CA THR A 186 -11.55 -16.38 -0.04
C THR A 186 -12.27 -17.12 -1.16
N VAL A 187 -13.54 -17.51 -0.94
CA VAL A 187 -14.33 -18.22 -1.97
C VAL A 187 -14.64 -17.31 -3.16
N ALA A 188 -15.00 -16.05 -2.94
CA ALA A 188 -15.25 -15.11 -4.04
C ALA A 188 -14.03 -14.94 -4.94
N VAL A 189 -12.85 -14.80 -4.36
CA VAL A 189 -11.58 -14.69 -5.09
C VAL A 189 -11.26 -15.98 -5.85
N HIS A 190 -11.49 -17.15 -5.24
CA HIS A 190 -11.36 -18.46 -5.90
C HIS A 190 -12.23 -18.56 -7.17
N GLU A 191 -13.53 -18.27 -7.05
CA GLU A 191 -14.46 -18.37 -8.19
C GLU A 191 -14.15 -17.36 -9.29
N LEU A 192 -13.62 -16.19 -8.94
CA LEU A 192 -13.12 -15.23 -9.93
C LEU A 192 -11.86 -15.76 -10.64
N GLY A 193 -11.03 -16.57 -10.00
CA GLY A 193 -9.92 -17.27 -10.65
C GLY A 193 -10.40 -18.21 -11.76
N HIS A 194 -11.47 -18.96 -11.52
CA HIS A 194 -12.13 -19.78 -12.54
C HIS A 194 -12.74 -18.95 -13.67
N LEU A 195 -13.39 -17.83 -13.35
CA LEU A 195 -13.89 -16.88 -14.35
C LEU A 195 -12.77 -16.38 -15.27
N LEU A 196 -11.57 -16.17 -14.72
CA LEU A 196 -10.39 -15.68 -15.44
C LEU A 196 -9.59 -16.78 -16.15
N GLY A 197 -10.02 -18.03 -16.07
CA GLY A 197 -9.49 -19.12 -16.90
C GLY A 197 -8.71 -20.20 -16.16
N ILE A 198 -8.41 -20.03 -14.86
CA ILE A 198 -7.71 -21.07 -14.09
C ILE A 198 -8.64 -22.29 -13.98
N GLY A 199 -8.19 -23.43 -14.47
CA GLY A 199 -8.99 -24.66 -14.52
C GLY A 199 -10.11 -24.69 -15.57
N THR A 200 -10.40 -23.58 -16.27
CA THR A 200 -11.55 -23.48 -17.19
C THR A 200 -11.18 -23.12 -18.63
N ALA A 201 -10.04 -22.44 -18.84
CA ALA A 201 -9.57 -22.03 -20.16
C ALA A 201 -8.92 -23.19 -20.93
N SER A 202 -9.06 -23.20 -22.25
CA SER A 202 -8.33 -24.18 -23.08
C SER A 202 -6.82 -24.01 -22.92
N GLN A 203 -6.32 -22.78 -22.78
CA GLN A 203 -4.92 -22.48 -22.49
C GLN A 203 -4.44 -23.19 -21.21
N TRP A 204 -5.25 -23.25 -20.16
CA TRP A 204 -4.91 -24.00 -18.94
C TRP A 204 -4.70 -25.48 -19.26
N THR A 205 -5.67 -26.10 -19.94
CA THR A 205 -5.61 -27.53 -20.28
C THR A 205 -4.40 -27.89 -21.14
N THR A 206 -3.93 -26.98 -22.01
CA THR A 206 -2.72 -27.21 -22.82
C THR A 206 -1.42 -27.21 -22.01
N LEU A 207 -1.43 -26.61 -20.82
CA LEU A 207 -0.30 -26.55 -19.90
C LEU A 207 -0.35 -27.67 -18.84
N VAL A 208 -1.42 -28.46 -18.78
CA VAL A 208 -1.53 -29.63 -17.90
C VAL A 208 -0.83 -30.83 -18.54
N SER A 209 0.00 -31.50 -17.75
CA SER A 209 0.67 -32.76 -18.13
C SER A 209 0.66 -33.72 -16.96
N GLY A 210 -0.10 -34.82 -17.08
CA GLY A 210 -0.35 -35.75 -15.99
C GLY A 210 -1.06 -35.05 -14.83
N SER A 211 -0.55 -35.21 -13.60
CA SER A 211 -1.05 -34.55 -12.39
C SER A 211 -0.36 -33.22 -12.09
N THR A 212 0.20 -32.55 -13.10
CA THR A 212 0.96 -31.30 -12.91
C THR A 212 0.62 -30.23 -13.94
N PHE A 213 0.68 -28.98 -13.53
CA PHE A 213 0.63 -27.80 -14.39
C PHE A 213 2.04 -27.33 -14.74
N ARG A 214 2.27 -26.98 -16.02
CA ARG A 214 3.58 -26.68 -16.60
C ARG A 214 3.61 -25.32 -17.30
N GLY A 215 2.85 -24.35 -16.79
CA GLY A 215 3.02 -22.95 -17.17
C GLY A 215 4.38 -22.40 -16.74
N ALA A 216 5.05 -21.65 -17.62
CA ALA A 216 6.42 -21.19 -17.38
C ALA A 216 6.51 -20.24 -16.18
N GLN A 217 5.51 -19.39 -15.99
CA GLN A 217 5.44 -18.45 -14.88
C GLN A 217 5.12 -19.17 -13.57
N SER A 218 4.14 -20.08 -13.56
CA SER A 218 3.78 -20.87 -12.39
C SER A 218 4.93 -21.78 -11.95
N MET A 219 5.65 -22.39 -12.90
CA MET A 219 6.82 -23.20 -12.57
C MET A 219 7.95 -22.38 -11.95
N ALA A 220 8.16 -21.14 -12.41
CA ALA A 220 9.13 -20.24 -11.83
C ALA A 220 8.74 -19.81 -10.40
N ALA A 221 7.45 -19.55 -10.16
CA ALA A 221 6.95 -19.16 -8.83
C ALA A 221 7.01 -20.32 -7.82
N TYR A 222 6.70 -21.54 -8.25
CA TYR A 222 6.67 -22.73 -7.39
C TYR A 222 8.04 -23.41 -7.22
N GLY A 223 8.96 -23.23 -8.19
CA GLY A 223 10.26 -23.92 -8.23
C GLY A 223 10.25 -25.25 -9.00
N GLY A 224 9.20 -25.53 -9.78
CA GLY A 224 9.06 -26.76 -10.57
C GLY A 224 7.64 -26.94 -11.13
N ALA A 225 7.37 -28.11 -11.75
CA ALA A 225 6.02 -28.45 -12.19
C ALA A 225 5.05 -28.47 -10.99
N VAL A 226 3.94 -27.73 -11.09
CA VAL A 226 3.03 -27.49 -9.96
C VAL A 226 2.07 -28.67 -9.83
N PRO A 227 1.99 -29.36 -8.68
CA PRO A 227 1.02 -30.42 -8.45
C PRO A 227 -0.42 -29.91 -8.57
N LEU A 228 -1.26 -30.67 -9.27
CA LEU A 228 -2.69 -30.40 -9.38
C LEU A 228 -3.49 -31.37 -8.51
N TYR A 229 -4.67 -30.93 -8.08
CA TYR A 229 -5.68 -31.80 -7.50
C TYR A 229 -6.16 -32.81 -8.56
N THR A 230 -6.87 -33.86 -8.12
CA THR A 230 -7.26 -34.99 -8.99
C THR A 230 -8.20 -34.59 -10.14
N ASP A 231 -8.83 -33.42 -10.08
CA ASP A 231 -9.67 -32.89 -11.15
C ASP A 231 -8.88 -32.17 -12.27
N GLY A 232 -7.59 -31.90 -12.06
CA GLY A 232 -6.73 -31.17 -13.01
C GLY A 232 -7.08 -29.68 -13.18
N ALA A 233 -8.01 -29.15 -12.40
CA ALA A 233 -8.49 -27.77 -12.48
C ALA A 233 -8.00 -26.88 -11.33
N HIS A 234 -7.51 -27.50 -10.24
CA HIS A 234 -7.04 -26.81 -9.05
C HIS A 234 -5.62 -27.21 -8.67
N TRP A 235 -4.95 -26.37 -7.85
CA TRP A 235 -3.71 -26.79 -7.19
C TRP A 235 -3.97 -27.97 -6.27
N ALA A 236 -2.96 -28.82 -6.05
CA ALA A 236 -3.07 -29.85 -5.04
C ALA A 236 -3.31 -29.22 -3.64
N ASP A 237 -3.96 -29.98 -2.76
CA ASP A 237 -4.22 -29.56 -1.38
C ASP A 237 -2.92 -29.23 -0.64
N GLY A 238 -2.92 -28.12 0.07
CA GLY A 238 -1.82 -27.66 0.92
C GLY A 238 -0.66 -27.01 0.17
N ILE A 239 -0.85 -26.61 -1.09
CA ILE A 239 0.18 -25.90 -1.85
C ILE A 239 0.40 -24.50 -1.25
N THR A 240 1.67 -24.20 -0.97
CA THR A 240 2.12 -22.89 -0.50
C THR A 240 3.30 -22.39 -1.31
N VAL A 241 3.35 -21.08 -1.58
CA VAL A 241 4.51 -20.40 -2.16
C VAL A 241 4.88 -19.23 -1.26
N GLY A 242 6.16 -19.14 -0.87
CA GLY A 242 6.61 -18.12 0.09
C GLY A 242 5.93 -18.22 1.47
N GLY A 243 5.52 -19.44 1.88
CA GLY A 243 4.79 -19.66 3.14
C GLY A 243 3.30 -19.28 3.10
N LYS A 244 2.79 -18.75 1.97
CA LYS A 244 1.37 -18.40 1.79
C LYS A 244 0.63 -19.50 1.05
N ALA A 245 -0.55 -19.88 1.56
CA ALA A 245 -1.47 -20.79 0.87
C ALA A 245 -2.02 -20.17 -0.41
N THR A 246 -2.36 -21.01 -1.38
CA THR A 246 -2.92 -20.59 -2.66
C THR A 246 -4.44 -20.61 -2.63
N VAL A 247 -5.09 -19.60 -3.21
CA VAL A 247 -6.55 -19.52 -3.16
C VAL A 247 -7.20 -20.55 -4.09
N MET A 248 -6.52 -20.99 -5.15
CA MET A 248 -7.01 -22.01 -6.09
C MET A 248 -6.79 -23.45 -5.61
N ASP A 249 -6.54 -23.64 -4.30
CA ASP A 249 -6.68 -24.92 -3.61
C ASP A 249 -8.19 -25.24 -3.45
N PRO A 250 -8.67 -26.45 -3.81
CA PRO A 250 -10.08 -26.77 -3.75
C PRO A 250 -10.56 -27.11 -2.35
N ILE A 251 -9.72 -27.05 -1.31
CA ILE A 251 -10.11 -27.38 0.07
C ILE A 251 -10.08 -26.11 0.94
N LEU A 252 -11.27 -25.71 1.43
CA LEU A 252 -11.38 -24.58 2.34
C LEU A 252 -11.19 -25.02 3.79
N SER A 253 -10.22 -24.43 4.46
CA SER A 253 -10.17 -24.46 5.92
C SER A 253 -11.08 -23.38 6.51
N GLN A 254 -12.10 -23.78 7.27
CA GLN A 254 -12.92 -22.82 8.03
C GLN A 254 -12.04 -22.07 9.05
N GLY A 255 -12.39 -20.81 9.32
CA GLY A 255 -11.59 -19.96 10.20
C GLY A 255 -10.35 -19.33 9.57
N VAL A 256 -10.08 -19.60 8.29
CA VAL A 256 -8.89 -19.10 7.59
C VAL A 256 -9.31 -18.26 6.39
N ARG A 257 -8.66 -17.10 6.23
CA ARG A 257 -8.71 -16.30 5.00
C ARG A 257 -7.47 -16.60 4.17
N VAL A 258 -7.68 -16.96 2.91
CA VAL A 258 -6.61 -17.13 1.91
C VAL A 258 -6.80 -16.05 0.85
N ALA A 259 -5.76 -15.25 0.63
CA ALA A 259 -5.75 -14.21 -0.39
C ALA A 259 -5.18 -14.75 -1.71
N TRP A 260 -5.35 -13.98 -2.79
CA TRP A 260 -4.76 -14.28 -4.09
C TRP A 260 -3.23 -14.40 -3.95
N SER A 261 -2.65 -15.53 -4.37
CA SER A 261 -1.22 -15.80 -4.18
C SER A 261 -0.38 -15.49 -5.43
N ALA A 262 0.94 -15.44 -5.23
CA ALA A 262 1.93 -15.36 -6.31
C ALA A 262 1.78 -16.48 -7.35
N LEU A 263 1.39 -17.68 -6.90
CA LEU A 263 1.19 -18.82 -7.79
C LEU A 263 -0.09 -18.68 -8.62
N ASP A 264 -1.16 -18.17 -8.01
CA ASP A 264 -2.44 -17.90 -8.69
C ASP A 264 -2.25 -16.78 -9.74
N ALA A 265 -1.52 -15.72 -9.39
CA ALA A 265 -1.14 -14.65 -10.32
C ALA A 265 -0.26 -15.16 -11.47
N ALA A 266 0.68 -16.06 -11.17
CA ALA A 266 1.54 -16.67 -12.18
C ALA A 266 0.74 -17.51 -13.19
N ALA A 267 -0.28 -18.24 -12.72
CA ALA A 267 -1.17 -18.97 -13.60
C ALA A 267 -1.90 -18.04 -14.56
N LEU A 268 -2.42 -16.89 -14.11
CA LEU A 268 -3.06 -15.94 -15.03
C LEU A 268 -2.10 -15.42 -16.10
N ARG A 269 -0.82 -15.18 -15.77
CA ARG A 269 0.19 -14.82 -16.77
C ARG A 269 0.43 -15.92 -17.79
N ASP A 270 0.44 -17.18 -17.36
CA ASP A 270 0.55 -18.32 -18.27
C ASP A 270 -0.68 -18.47 -19.18
N LEU A 271 -1.86 -17.98 -18.76
CA LEU A 271 -3.06 -17.89 -19.59
C LEU A 271 -3.08 -16.66 -20.51
N GLY A 272 -2.07 -15.81 -20.41
CA GLY A 272 -1.85 -14.65 -21.27
C GLY A 272 -2.40 -13.32 -20.73
N TRP A 273 -2.93 -13.28 -19.51
CA TRP A 273 -3.23 -12.02 -18.83
C TRP A 273 -1.93 -11.27 -18.52
N ASN A 274 -1.90 -9.95 -18.71
CA ASN A 274 -0.83 -9.17 -18.10
C ASN A 274 -1.26 -8.87 -16.67
N THR A 275 -0.45 -9.28 -15.70
CA THR A 275 -0.62 -8.85 -14.32
C THR A 275 0.26 -7.63 -14.09
N VAL A 276 -0.19 -6.68 -13.27
CA VAL A 276 0.75 -5.79 -12.58
C VAL A 276 1.70 -6.72 -11.83
N SER A 277 3.00 -6.63 -12.10
CA SER A 277 3.97 -7.53 -11.51
C SER A 277 3.79 -7.55 -9.98
N GLU A 278 3.48 -8.71 -9.40
CA GLU A 278 3.66 -8.88 -7.97
C GLU A 278 5.15 -8.71 -7.67
N PRO A 279 5.53 -8.09 -6.53
CA PRO A 279 6.91 -8.09 -6.12
C PRO A 279 7.40 -9.53 -5.98
N THR A 280 8.53 -9.85 -6.60
CA THR A 280 9.26 -11.06 -6.20
C THR A 280 9.59 -10.92 -4.71
N PRO A 281 9.44 -11.97 -3.88
CA PRO A 281 9.95 -11.93 -2.52
C PRO A 281 11.42 -11.51 -2.62
N PRO A 282 11.87 -10.52 -1.82
CA PRO A 282 13.28 -10.18 -1.79
C PRO A 282 14.07 -11.48 -1.55
N PRO A 283 15.22 -11.69 -2.22
CA PRO A 283 16.12 -12.74 -1.78
C PRO A 283 16.37 -12.54 -0.29
N THR A 284 16.25 -13.60 0.50
CA THR A 284 16.50 -13.58 1.95
C THR A 284 17.89 -12.98 2.17
N VAL A 285 17.95 -11.71 2.55
CA VAL A 285 19.21 -11.04 2.89
C VAL A 285 19.55 -11.50 4.30
N LYS A 286 20.73 -12.10 4.47
CA LYS A 286 21.27 -12.33 5.80
C LYS A 286 21.53 -10.96 6.44
N VAL A 287 20.69 -10.56 7.39
CA VAL A 287 20.92 -9.38 8.23
C VAL A 287 22.03 -9.73 9.23
N PRO A 288 23.05 -8.86 9.42
CA PRO A 288 24.03 -9.03 10.48
C PRO A 288 23.41 -8.92 11.88
N VAL A 289 24.02 -9.68 12.79
CA VAL A 289 23.67 -9.95 14.18
C VAL A 289 23.60 -8.68 15.06
N ALA A 290 22.67 -8.73 16.01
CA ALA A 290 22.46 -7.85 17.17
C ALA A 290 23.69 -7.05 17.65
N GLY A 291 23.50 -5.73 17.80
CA GLY A 291 24.42 -4.84 18.51
C GLY A 291 24.56 -3.42 17.95
N THR A 292 24.05 -3.14 16.74
CA THR A 292 24.04 -1.79 16.14
C THR A 292 22.71 -1.51 15.45
N GLN A 293 22.04 -0.43 15.84
CA GLN A 293 20.74 -0.03 15.28
C GLN A 293 20.93 0.60 13.88
N PRO A 294 20.45 -0.03 12.78
CA PRO A 294 20.68 0.48 11.45
C PRO A 294 19.64 1.54 11.04
N ILE A 295 20.13 2.59 10.41
CA ILE A 295 19.39 3.71 9.83
C ILE A 295 19.04 3.41 8.38
N ALA A 296 17.77 3.59 8.00
CA ALA A 296 17.33 3.38 6.63
C ALA A 296 17.40 4.66 5.80
N PHE A 297 18.07 4.59 4.64
CA PHE A 297 18.07 5.65 3.63
C PHE A 297 17.36 5.19 2.36
N THR A 298 16.48 6.04 1.82
CA THR A 298 15.84 5.85 0.50
C THR A 298 16.03 7.08 -0.40
N GLY A 299 15.76 6.92 -1.69
CA GLY A 299 15.90 8.00 -2.69
C GLY A 299 16.66 7.57 -3.95
N ASN A 300 17.25 6.37 -3.94
CA ASN A 300 17.86 5.75 -5.11
C ASN A 300 16.80 5.47 -6.19
N LEU A 301 17.18 5.61 -7.47
CA LEU A 301 16.26 5.49 -8.62
C LEU A 301 15.80 4.05 -8.90
N ASP A 302 16.50 3.07 -8.33
CA ASP A 302 16.19 1.65 -8.46
C ASP A 302 15.20 1.15 -7.40
N GLY A 303 14.72 2.02 -6.52
CA GLY A 303 13.79 1.65 -5.45
C GLY A 303 14.44 0.82 -4.34
N THR A 304 15.78 0.88 -4.20
CA THR A 304 16.46 0.25 -3.08
C THR A 304 16.49 1.14 -1.85
N VAL A 305 16.43 0.49 -0.70
CA VAL A 305 16.67 1.06 0.63
C VAL A 305 18.05 0.58 1.08
N SER A 306 18.87 1.47 1.62
CA SER A 306 20.21 1.13 2.12
C SER A 306 20.30 1.39 3.62
N LEU A 307 20.83 0.43 4.37
CA LEU A 307 21.03 0.57 5.82
C LEU A 307 22.44 1.05 6.16
N PHE A 308 22.53 1.96 7.12
CA PHE A 308 23.77 2.54 7.65
C PHE A 308 23.81 2.42 9.16
N THR A 309 24.99 2.25 9.75
CA THR A 309 25.19 2.42 11.19
C THR A 309 25.81 3.78 11.47
N VAL A 310 25.58 4.32 12.66
CA VAL A 310 26.25 5.55 13.10
C VAL A 310 27.17 5.25 14.29
N SER A 311 28.31 5.91 14.27
CA SER A 311 29.22 5.94 15.41
C SER A 311 29.89 7.30 15.46
N ASN A 312 29.76 8.00 16.60
CA ASN A 312 30.32 9.34 16.81
C ASN A 312 29.98 10.31 15.65
N GLY A 313 28.70 10.38 15.27
CA GLY A 313 28.20 11.23 14.18
C GLY A 313 28.68 10.85 12.77
N THR A 314 29.30 9.68 12.59
CA THR A 314 29.76 9.18 11.29
C THR A 314 28.89 8.04 10.79
N LEU A 315 28.32 8.21 9.59
CA LEU A 315 27.55 7.19 8.88
C LEU A 315 28.46 6.17 8.19
N THR A 316 28.23 4.88 8.45
CA THR A 316 28.93 3.76 7.81
C THR A 316 27.94 2.85 7.13
N ASP A 317 28.19 2.54 5.86
CA ASP A 317 27.34 1.65 5.07
C ASP A 317 27.45 0.20 5.55
N THR A 318 26.32 -0.45 5.86
CA THR A 318 26.28 -1.85 6.31
C THR A 318 26.34 -2.87 5.18
N GLY A 319 26.05 -2.44 3.93
CA GLY A 319 25.83 -3.35 2.80
C GLY A 319 24.43 -3.99 2.76
N THR A 320 23.60 -3.86 3.80
CA THR A 320 22.22 -4.42 3.85
C THR A 320 21.23 -3.55 3.09
N ARG A 321 20.43 -4.18 2.20
CA ARG A 321 19.51 -3.53 1.24
C ARG A 321 18.12 -4.16 1.31
N PHE A 322 17.09 -3.33 1.15
CA PHE A 322 15.70 -3.77 0.93
C PHE A 322 15.16 -3.25 -0.41
N THR A 323 14.19 -3.97 -0.98
CA THR A 323 13.46 -3.59 -2.20
C THR A 323 11.96 -3.81 -1.99
N PRO A 324 11.28 -2.94 -1.21
CA PRO A 324 9.90 -3.17 -0.79
C PRO A 324 8.89 -3.11 -1.95
N PHE A 325 9.16 -2.27 -2.96
CA PHE A 325 8.25 -2.08 -4.10
C PHE A 325 8.93 -2.44 -5.41
N VAL A 326 9.11 -3.74 -5.68
CA VAL A 326 9.75 -4.21 -6.92
C VAL A 326 9.00 -3.68 -8.15
N GLY A 327 9.75 -3.08 -9.08
CA GLY A 327 9.20 -2.50 -10.30
C GLY A 327 8.61 -1.09 -10.16
N TYR A 328 8.43 -0.60 -8.93
CA TYR A 328 8.11 0.80 -8.69
C TYR A 328 9.35 1.66 -8.94
N ARG A 329 9.21 2.69 -9.77
CA ARG A 329 10.31 3.61 -10.14
C ARG A 329 10.17 4.99 -9.51
N GLY A 330 9.33 5.12 -8.49
CA GLY A 330 9.07 6.37 -7.78
C GLY A 330 9.84 6.52 -6.47
N ALA A 331 9.63 7.63 -5.76
CA ALA A 331 10.21 7.84 -4.44
C ALA A 331 9.66 6.81 -3.45
N ILE A 332 10.54 6.08 -2.79
CA ILE A 332 10.20 5.29 -1.62
C ILE A 332 10.45 6.15 -0.39
N ARG A 333 9.56 6.09 0.59
CA ARG A 333 9.69 6.79 1.87
C ARG A 333 9.66 5.75 2.97
N VAL A 334 10.36 6.03 4.06
CA VAL A 334 10.60 5.08 5.13
C VAL A 334 10.32 5.73 6.48
N ALA A 335 9.73 4.95 7.37
CA ALA A 335 9.80 5.14 8.81
C ALA A 335 10.37 3.86 9.41
N SER A 336 11.05 3.99 10.54
CA SER A 336 11.54 2.85 11.33
C SER A 336 10.78 2.83 12.65
N GLY A 337 10.60 1.65 13.24
CA GLY A 337 9.89 1.45 14.51
C GLY A 337 9.97 -0.01 14.94
N ASP A 338 9.83 -0.35 16.21
CA ASP A 338 9.58 -1.72 16.68
C ASP A 338 8.07 -2.01 16.57
N PHE A 339 7.65 -2.55 15.44
CA PHE A 339 6.24 -2.80 15.14
C PHE A 339 5.75 -4.15 15.65
N ASN A 340 6.63 -4.96 16.24
CA ASN A 340 6.31 -6.31 16.70
C ASN A 340 6.66 -6.57 18.18
N GLY A 341 7.36 -5.64 18.84
CA GLY A 341 7.72 -5.68 20.25
C GLY A 341 8.90 -6.59 20.58
N ASP A 342 9.79 -6.88 19.62
CA ASP A 342 10.97 -7.74 19.83
C ASP A 342 12.23 -6.96 20.24
N GLY A 343 12.14 -5.63 20.32
CA GLY A 343 13.25 -4.74 20.64
C GLY A 343 14.23 -4.52 19.49
N VAL A 344 13.92 -5.01 18.29
CA VAL A 344 14.68 -4.77 17.05
C VAL A 344 13.91 -3.78 16.17
N THR A 345 14.61 -2.78 15.67
CA THR A 345 14.01 -1.78 14.77
C THR A 345 13.54 -2.42 13.46
N ASP A 346 12.25 -2.39 13.21
CA ASP A 346 11.59 -2.75 11.95
C ASP A 346 11.47 -1.54 11.00
N TYR A 347 11.01 -1.80 9.77
CA TYR A 347 10.97 -0.79 8.71
C TYR A 347 9.62 -0.75 7.99
N ALA A 348 8.94 0.40 8.07
CA ALA A 348 7.73 0.71 7.32
C ALA A 348 8.07 1.51 6.05
N PHE A 349 7.60 1.05 4.90
CA PHE A 349 7.81 1.68 3.61
C PHE A 349 6.50 2.16 3.00
N THR A 350 6.54 3.27 2.28
CA THR A 350 5.43 3.72 1.43
C THR A 350 5.93 4.26 0.10
N THR A 351 5.05 4.26 -0.87
CA THR A 351 5.26 4.94 -2.15
C THR A 351 5.01 6.44 -2.05
N GLY A 352 5.81 7.22 -2.78
CA GLY A 352 5.52 8.60 -3.15
C GLY A 352 4.45 8.65 -4.26
N ALA A 353 4.38 9.75 -5.01
CA ALA A 353 3.40 9.87 -6.08
C ALA A 353 3.48 8.70 -7.08
N GLY A 354 2.34 8.13 -7.44
CA GLY A 354 2.29 6.88 -8.20
C GLY A 354 0.86 6.35 -8.38
N PRO A 355 0.67 5.25 -9.12
CA PRO A 355 -0.65 4.73 -9.45
C PRO A 355 -1.46 4.28 -8.23
N GLN A 356 -0.78 3.90 -7.14
CA GLN A 356 -1.41 3.55 -5.86
C GLN A 356 -0.47 3.86 -4.70
N THR A 357 -1.02 4.42 -3.62
CA THR A 357 -0.32 4.55 -2.34
C THR A 357 -0.51 3.30 -1.50
N VAL A 358 0.61 2.65 -1.13
CA VAL A 358 0.64 1.42 -0.33
C VAL A 358 1.65 1.55 0.79
N VAL A 359 1.41 0.82 1.87
CA VAL A 359 2.33 0.67 3.00
C VAL A 359 2.69 -0.80 3.18
N GLU A 360 3.97 -1.07 3.42
CA GLU A 360 4.52 -2.40 3.71
C GLU A 360 5.42 -2.30 4.96
N ILE A 361 5.43 -3.31 5.82
CA ILE A 361 6.30 -3.35 7.00
C ILE A 361 7.16 -4.62 6.96
N ILE A 362 8.46 -4.45 7.09
CA ILE A 362 9.47 -5.51 7.11
C ILE A 362 10.10 -5.60 8.50
N ASN A 363 10.22 -6.82 9.03
CA ASN A 363 10.91 -7.14 10.26
C ASN A 363 12.41 -6.84 10.12
N GLY A 364 12.98 -6.08 11.05
CA GLY A 364 14.38 -5.69 11.01
C GLY A 364 15.37 -6.78 11.40
N ALA A 365 14.93 -7.76 12.20
CA ALA A 365 15.76 -8.85 12.68
C ALA A 365 16.08 -9.87 11.57
N ASP A 366 15.12 -10.17 10.69
CA ASP A 366 15.27 -11.23 9.67
C ASP A 366 14.85 -10.84 8.24
N GLY A 367 14.31 -9.63 8.04
CA GLY A 367 13.87 -9.13 6.75
C GLY A 367 12.56 -9.73 6.23
N THR A 368 11.80 -10.46 7.06
CA THR A 368 10.48 -11.00 6.70
C THR A 368 9.40 -9.92 6.73
N LEU A 369 8.24 -10.16 6.12
CA LEU A 369 7.13 -9.21 6.14
C LEU A 369 6.37 -9.32 7.48
N LEU A 370 6.25 -8.20 8.20
CA LEU A 370 5.31 -8.04 9.31
C LEU A 370 3.93 -7.63 8.81
N MET A 371 3.89 -6.82 7.75
CA MET A 371 2.65 -6.38 7.11
C MET A 371 2.86 -6.30 5.60
N ASP A 372 2.02 -7.02 4.86
CA ASP A 372 1.98 -6.96 3.40
C ASP A 372 1.38 -5.63 2.91
N GLN A 373 1.51 -5.36 1.62
CA GLN A 373 1.09 -4.11 0.99
C GLN A 373 -0.37 -3.79 1.27
N THR A 374 -0.57 -2.79 2.13
CA THR A 374 -1.88 -2.31 2.55
C THR A 374 -2.15 -0.95 1.94
N ILE A 375 -3.32 -0.81 1.31
CA ILE A 375 -3.74 0.46 0.71
C ILE A 375 -4.28 1.38 1.80
N VAL A 376 -3.67 2.55 1.91
CA VAL A 376 -4.13 3.66 2.76
C VAL A 376 -4.51 4.83 1.86
N PHE A 377 -5.58 5.55 2.21
CA PHE A 377 -6.22 6.56 1.37
C PHE A 377 -6.59 6.03 -0.03
N ARG A 378 -7.47 5.03 -0.10
CA ARG A 378 -7.90 4.39 -1.37
C ARG A 378 -8.25 5.42 -2.46
N GLY A 379 -7.68 5.23 -3.65
CA GLY A 379 -7.86 6.11 -4.80
C GLY A 379 -6.98 7.36 -4.81
N PHE A 380 -6.17 7.58 -3.76
CA PHE A 380 -5.18 8.64 -3.73
C PHE A 380 -3.86 8.18 -4.39
N THR A 381 -3.25 9.09 -5.15
CA THR A 381 -2.06 8.81 -5.97
C THR A 381 -0.92 9.79 -5.71
N GLY A 382 -1.08 10.69 -4.73
CA GLY A 382 -0.12 11.78 -4.46
C GLY A 382 1.11 11.36 -3.65
N GLY A 383 1.11 10.15 -3.08
CA GLY A 383 2.16 9.65 -2.19
C GLY A 383 1.85 9.89 -0.72
N LEU A 384 2.50 9.16 0.18
CA LEU A 384 2.29 9.27 1.64
C LEU A 384 3.57 9.63 2.36
N PHE A 385 3.46 10.13 3.58
CA PHE A 385 4.57 10.21 4.54
C PHE A 385 4.24 9.32 5.74
N LEU A 386 5.29 8.77 6.35
CA LEU A 386 5.22 7.88 7.49
C LEU A 386 6.03 8.48 8.65
N ALA A 387 5.59 8.22 9.87
CA ALA A 387 6.38 8.33 11.10
C ALA A 387 5.92 7.22 12.05
N ALA A 388 6.77 6.82 12.99
CA ALA A 388 6.46 5.78 13.97
C ALA A 388 6.86 6.22 15.38
N GLY A 389 6.18 5.67 16.37
CA GLY A 389 6.43 5.88 17.80
C GLY A 389 5.26 5.35 18.64
N ASP A 390 5.45 5.22 19.95
CA ASP A 390 4.50 4.59 20.87
C ASP A 390 3.43 5.60 21.34
N ILE A 391 2.40 5.81 20.49
CA ILE A 391 1.34 6.81 20.72
C ILE A 391 0.38 6.36 21.81
N ASP A 392 0.18 5.06 21.99
CA ASP A 392 -0.76 4.51 22.97
C ASP A 392 -0.13 3.88 24.22
N ARG A 393 1.20 3.85 24.28
CA ARG A 393 2.04 3.46 25.41
C ARG A 393 1.91 1.98 25.75
N ASP A 394 1.85 1.13 24.75
CA ASP A 394 1.85 -0.32 24.94
C ASP A 394 3.23 -0.97 24.76
N GLY A 395 4.25 -0.16 24.45
CA GLY A 395 5.63 -0.58 24.24
C GLY A 395 5.91 -1.10 22.83
N ILE A 396 4.93 -1.01 21.92
CA ILE A 396 5.05 -1.31 20.49
C ILE A 396 4.78 -0.01 19.74
N ASP A 397 5.56 0.28 18.70
CA ASP A 397 5.33 1.51 17.95
C ASP A 397 4.05 1.46 17.12
N ASP A 398 3.34 2.58 17.15
CA ASP A 398 2.25 2.89 16.24
C ASP A 398 2.79 3.53 14.95
N LEU A 399 1.95 3.55 13.91
CA LEU A 399 2.26 4.14 12.62
C LEU A 399 1.37 5.36 12.32
N VAL A 400 2.00 6.49 12.04
CA VAL A 400 1.34 7.72 11.57
C VAL A 400 1.53 7.86 10.08
N ILE A 401 0.42 8.04 9.36
CA ILE A 401 0.40 8.20 7.90
C ILE A 401 -0.25 9.53 7.56
N SER A 402 0.39 10.31 6.69
CA SER A 402 -0.19 11.52 6.12
C SER A 402 -0.18 11.53 4.60
N ALA A 403 -1.23 12.10 4.01
CA ALA A 403 -1.30 12.30 2.57
C ALA A 403 -0.40 13.45 2.10
N ASP A 404 0.28 13.29 0.96
CA ASP A 404 1.13 14.31 0.34
C ASP A 404 0.35 15.22 -0.64
N ALA A 405 1.07 15.92 -1.52
CA ALA A 405 0.55 16.81 -2.54
C ALA A 405 -0.62 16.20 -3.35
N GLY A 406 -1.67 16.99 -3.54
CA GLY A 406 -2.92 16.58 -4.15
C GLY A 406 -4.04 16.29 -3.14
N ALA A 407 -3.70 16.07 -1.86
CA ALA A 407 -4.66 15.91 -0.77
C ALA A 407 -4.55 17.05 0.26
N GLY A 408 -5.61 17.21 1.06
CA GLY A 408 -5.52 18.03 2.26
C GLY A 408 -4.54 17.44 3.29
N PRO A 409 -4.27 18.16 4.39
CA PRO A 409 -3.38 17.70 5.46
C PRO A 409 -4.10 16.66 6.31
N HIS A 410 -4.41 15.49 5.72
CA HIS A 410 -5.14 14.38 6.34
C HIS A 410 -4.15 13.41 6.96
N ILE A 411 -4.28 13.20 8.27
CA ILE A 411 -3.43 12.36 9.10
C ILE A 411 -4.29 11.20 9.60
N GLN A 412 -3.73 10.00 9.57
CA GLN A 412 -4.28 8.80 10.20
C GLN A 412 -3.22 8.16 11.09
N THR A 413 -3.59 7.78 12.31
CA THR A 413 -2.72 7.01 13.21
C THR A 413 -3.25 5.60 13.36
N PHE A 414 -2.35 4.62 13.43
CA PHE A 414 -2.68 3.21 13.41
C PHE A 414 -1.85 2.43 14.41
N ARG A 415 -2.50 1.49 15.09
CA ARG A 415 -1.80 0.36 15.70
C ARG A 415 -1.57 -0.73 14.67
N ILE A 416 -0.46 -1.44 14.78
CA ILE A 416 -0.19 -2.66 14.01
C ILE A 416 -0.58 -3.88 14.86
N VAL A 417 -1.66 -4.58 14.48
CA VAL A 417 -2.13 -5.77 15.21
C VAL A 417 -2.26 -6.95 14.27
N GLY A 418 -1.45 -7.99 14.50
CA GLY A 418 -1.49 -9.22 13.69
C GLY A 418 -1.25 -8.98 12.21
N GLY A 419 -0.34 -8.04 11.88
CA GLY A 419 -0.03 -7.67 10.49
C GLY A 419 -1.12 -6.85 9.80
N ALA A 420 -1.95 -6.12 10.55
CA ALA A 420 -2.97 -5.24 10.00
C ALA A 420 -3.01 -3.87 10.69
N LEU A 421 -3.26 -2.83 9.90
CA LEU A 421 -3.50 -1.46 10.37
C LEU A 421 -4.86 -1.37 11.10
N GLN A 422 -4.84 -1.01 12.38
CA GLN A 422 -6.03 -0.65 13.16
C GLN A 422 -6.07 0.85 13.40
N LEU A 423 -7.02 1.54 12.79
CA LEU A 423 -7.15 2.99 12.87
C LEU A 423 -7.44 3.44 14.30
N GLN A 424 -6.57 4.26 14.89
CA GLN A 424 -6.79 4.93 16.17
C GLN A 424 -7.45 6.31 15.95
N SER A 425 -6.93 7.10 15.00
CA SER A 425 -7.45 8.45 14.70
C SER A 425 -7.38 8.82 13.23
N SER A 426 -8.23 9.76 12.80
CA SER A 426 -8.26 10.29 11.44
C SER A 426 -8.76 11.73 11.44
N PHE A 427 -7.91 12.70 11.07
CA PHE A 427 -8.23 14.13 11.16
C PHE A 427 -7.49 14.98 10.14
N PHE A 428 -7.94 16.24 9.96
CA PHE A 428 -7.22 17.25 9.20
C PHE A 428 -6.48 18.19 10.16
N ALA A 429 -5.16 18.37 9.97
CA ALA A 429 -4.33 19.09 10.94
C ALA A 429 -4.49 20.62 10.92
N PHE A 430 -4.97 21.17 9.80
CA PHE A 430 -5.11 22.60 9.62
C PHE A 430 -6.51 22.95 9.13
N ASP A 431 -7.09 24.01 9.69
CA ASP A 431 -8.41 24.54 9.33
C ASP A 431 -8.39 25.28 8.00
N ASN A 432 -8.02 24.58 6.93
CA ASN A 432 -8.10 25.08 5.57
C ASN A 432 -8.58 23.97 4.63
N PRO A 433 -9.90 23.89 4.38
CA PRO A 433 -10.49 22.84 3.54
C PRO A 433 -10.05 22.90 2.08
N ALA A 434 -9.49 24.02 1.61
CA ALA A 434 -9.03 24.22 0.24
C ALA A 434 -7.55 23.85 0.06
N PHE A 435 -6.79 23.66 1.14
CA PHE A 435 -5.38 23.32 1.05
C PHE A 435 -5.19 21.90 0.48
N ARG A 436 -4.28 21.75 -0.49
CA ARG A 436 -4.00 20.48 -1.19
C ARG A 436 -2.50 20.14 -1.23
N GLY A 437 -1.69 20.74 -0.36
CA GLY A 437 -0.25 20.49 -0.30
C GLY A 437 0.15 19.28 0.54
N GLY A 438 -0.82 18.57 1.13
CA GLY A 438 -0.56 17.46 2.04
C GLY A 438 0.11 17.87 3.35
N ALA A 439 0.70 16.91 4.03
CA ALA A 439 1.43 17.12 5.28
C ALA A 439 2.74 16.33 5.36
N ARG A 440 3.59 16.69 6.33
CA ARG A 440 4.67 15.84 6.85
C ARG A 440 4.39 15.57 8.33
N VAL A 441 4.87 14.44 8.82
CA VAL A 441 4.65 13.98 10.18
C VAL A 441 5.96 13.54 10.84
N ALA A 442 6.04 13.73 12.14
CA ALA A 442 7.05 13.17 13.04
C ALA A 442 6.39 12.85 14.39
N VAL A 443 7.01 11.97 15.16
CA VAL A 443 6.46 11.41 16.40
C VAL A 443 7.53 11.46 17.50
N GLY A 444 7.13 11.76 18.74
CA GLY A 444 7.97 11.67 19.94
C GLY A 444 7.39 12.43 21.14
N ASP A 445 7.73 12.04 22.36
CA ASP A 445 7.18 12.60 23.61
C ASP A 445 7.71 14.03 23.92
N ILE A 446 7.00 15.06 23.45
CA ILE A 446 7.39 16.48 23.62
C ILE A 446 7.01 16.97 25.02
N ASN A 447 5.90 16.47 25.57
CA ASN A 447 5.35 16.96 26.83
C ASN A 447 5.76 16.13 28.07
N ARG A 448 6.46 15.01 27.85
CA ARG A 448 6.93 14.05 28.85
C ARG A 448 5.79 13.40 29.65
N ASP A 449 4.68 13.09 28.99
CA ASP A 449 3.57 12.35 29.60
C ASP A 449 3.67 10.82 29.37
N GLY A 450 4.68 10.40 28.60
CA GLY A 450 4.98 9.03 28.24
C GLY A 450 4.14 8.50 27.09
N TYR A 451 3.41 9.35 26.37
CA TYR A 451 2.79 9.03 25.08
C TYR A 451 3.49 9.83 24.00
N ASP A 452 3.90 9.19 22.91
CA ASP A 452 4.53 9.95 21.84
C ASP A 452 3.54 10.91 21.16
N ASP A 453 3.95 12.17 21.05
CA ASP A 453 3.16 13.23 20.43
C ASP A 453 3.35 13.27 18.92
N VAL A 454 2.33 13.70 18.18
CA VAL A 454 2.38 13.78 16.72
C VAL A 454 2.56 15.22 16.27
N VAL A 455 3.66 15.52 15.61
CA VAL A 455 3.89 16.82 14.97
C VAL A 455 3.56 16.75 13.50
N VAL A 456 2.79 17.73 13.05
CA VAL A 456 2.35 17.86 11.66
C VAL A 456 2.82 19.18 11.09
N THR A 457 3.39 19.15 9.89
CA THR A 457 3.67 20.36 9.10
C THR A 457 2.89 20.40 7.80
N THR A 458 2.68 21.59 7.25
CA THR A 458 2.18 21.73 5.88
C THR A 458 3.21 21.22 4.87
N GLY A 459 2.76 20.42 3.91
CA GLY A 459 3.56 20.05 2.74
C GLY A 459 3.67 21.19 1.71
N GLY A 460 4.01 20.84 0.46
CA GLY A 460 4.39 21.81 -0.58
C GLY A 460 3.35 22.88 -0.94
N GLN A 461 3.81 23.98 -1.55
CA GLN A 461 2.98 25.08 -2.08
C GLN A 461 2.09 25.78 -1.03
N ALA A 462 2.60 25.94 0.18
CA ALA A 462 1.91 26.64 1.27
C ALA A 462 2.84 27.58 2.03
N ILE A 463 2.24 28.45 2.84
CA ILE A 463 2.95 29.06 3.96
C ILE A 463 3.20 27.95 4.97
N GLY A 464 4.47 27.75 5.36
CA GLY A 464 4.86 26.75 6.34
C GLY A 464 4.12 26.93 7.67
N ARG A 465 3.35 25.91 8.07
CA ARG A 465 2.72 25.84 9.41
C ARG A 465 3.10 24.55 10.11
N VAL A 466 3.13 24.61 11.43
CA VAL A 466 3.42 23.48 12.33
C VAL A 466 2.31 23.39 13.37
N ALA A 467 1.80 22.18 13.61
CA ALA A 467 0.86 21.86 14.68
C ALA A 467 1.37 20.63 15.45
N VAL A 468 1.25 20.66 16.78
CA VAL A 468 1.69 19.58 17.68
C VAL A 468 0.46 19.00 18.37
N TYR A 469 0.24 17.69 18.24
CA TYR A 469 -0.92 16.97 18.76
C TYR A 469 -0.53 15.99 19.85
N SER A 470 -1.32 15.94 20.93
CA SER A 470 -1.11 15.03 22.05
C SER A 470 -1.35 13.58 21.66
N GLY A 471 -0.35 12.71 21.88
CA GLY A 471 -0.48 11.27 21.66
C GLY A 471 -1.57 10.64 22.52
N ALA A 472 -1.61 11.01 23.80
CA ALA A 472 -2.61 10.56 24.78
C ALA A 472 -4.07 10.81 24.33
N GLY A 473 -4.30 11.87 23.54
CA GLY A 473 -5.58 12.16 22.92
C GLY A 473 -5.83 11.35 21.64
N LEU A 474 -4.82 11.25 20.78
CA LEU A 474 -4.91 10.59 19.47
C LEU A 474 -5.20 9.09 19.58
N ARG A 475 -4.64 8.38 20.57
CA ARG A 475 -4.98 6.97 20.82
C ARG A 475 -6.49 6.72 21.05
N ASN A 476 -7.23 7.76 21.46
CA ASN A 476 -8.68 7.74 21.67
C ASN A 476 -9.45 8.51 20.57
N GLY A 477 -8.83 8.75 19.42
CA GLY A 477 -9.43 9.44 18.28
C GLY A 477 -9.61 10.95 18.47
N THR A 478 -9.02 11.55 19.50
CA THR A 478 -9.19 12.99 19.82
C THR A 478 -7.94 13.79 19.47
N ALA A 479 -8.04 14.66 18.47
CA ALA A 479 -6.94 15.51 18.04
C ALA A 479 -6.86 16.81 18.88
N THR A 480 -6.11 16.78 19.98
CA THR A 480 -5.87 17.94 20.85
C THR A 480 -4.48 18.53 20.61
N ARG A 481 -4.41 19.85 20.37
CA ARG A 481 -3.13 20.54 20.19
C ARG A 481 -2.44 20.83 21.53
N LEU A 482 -1.14 20.56 21.61
CA LEU A 482 -0.32 20.89 22.79
C LEU A 482 0.07 22.37 22.85
N VAL A 483 0.26 22.98 21.67
CA VAL A 483 0.59 24.41 21.52
C VAL A 483 -0.22 25.00 20.35
N PRO A 484 -0.45 26.33 20.30
CA PRO A 484 -0.99 26.99 19.12
C PRO A 484 -0.17 26.70 17.87
N ASP A 485 -0.81 26.51 16.71
CA ASP A 485 -0.08 26.35 15.46
C ASP A 485 0.67 27.64 15.10
N PHE A 486 1.83 27.49 14.47
CA PHE A 486 2.75 28.61 14.24
C PHE A 486 3.47 28.52 12.89
N ASN A 487 3.99 29.65 12.43
CA ASN A 487 4.82 29.75 11.23
C ASN A 487 6.30 29.96 11.63
N PRO A 488 7.17 28.95 11.46
CA PRO A 488 8.57 29.05 11.84
C PRO A 488 9.42 29.89 10.86
N PHE A 489 8.95 30.10 9.62
CA PHE A 489 9.69 30.83 8.58
C PHE A 489 8.81 31.85 7.86
N ALA A 490 8.84 33.09 8.37
CA ALA A 490 8.10 34.20 7.76
C ALA A 490 8.57 34.46 6.32
N GLY A 491 7.61 34.59 5.40
CA GLY A 491 7.87 34.95 4.00
C GLY A 491 8.28 33.80 3.09
N LEU A 492 8.42 32.56 3.60
CA LEU A 492 8.64 31.39 2.76
C LEU A 492 7.31 30.74 2.36
N TRP A 493 7.17 30.44 1.07
CA TRP A 493 6.03 29.72 0.49
C TRP A 493 6.46 28.33 0.06
N THR A 494 6.95 27.58 1.03
CA THR A 494 7.47 26.22 0.89
C THR A 494 6.79 25.32 1.92
N GLY A 495 6.73 24.03 1.63
CA GLY A 495 6.45 23.05 2.68
C GLY A 495 7.55 23.07 3.74
N LEU A 496 7.34 22.32 4.82
CA LEU A 496 8.33 22.14 5.88
C LEU A 496 8.55 20.64 6.10
N ASN A 497 9.78 20.25 6.41
CA ASN A 497 10.10 18.94 6.98
C ASN A 497 10.31 19.07 8.49
N VAL A 498 10.07 17.98 9.21
CA VAL A 498 10.07 17.94 10.68
C VAL A 498 10.78 16.68 11.18
N ALA A 499 11.43 16.80 12.33
CA ALA A 499 11.85 15.69 13.17
C ALA A 499 11.58 16.04 14.65
N VAL A 500 11.39 15.02 15.46
CA VAL A 500 11.15 15.10 16.90
C VAL A 500 12.06 14.09 17.58
N GLY A 501 12.73 14.48 18.68
CA GLY A 501 13.61 13.60 19.44
C GLY A 501 14.32 14.30 20.60
N ASP A 502 14.64 13.58 21.68
CA ASP A 502 15.28 14.11 22.89
C ASP A 502 16.79 14.28 22.68
N MET A 503 17.20 15.41 22.11
CA MET A 503 18.59 15.65 21.77
C MET A 503 19.44 15.98 23.00
N ASP A 504 18.85 16.57 24.04
CA ASP A 504 19.60 17.02 25.22
C ASP A 504 19.56 16.06 26.41
N GLY A 505 18.73 15.03 26.34
CA GLY A 505 18.58 13.95 27.32
C GLY A 505 17.76 14.37 28.53
N ASP A 506 16.93 15.40 28.43
CA ASP A 506 16.11 15.89 29.53
C ASP A 506 14.77 15.15 29.69
N GLY A 507 14.43 14.28 28.74
CA GLY A 507 13.20 13.51 28.65
C GLY A 507 12.04 14.23 27.95
N HIS A 508 12.24 15.43 27.41
CA HIS A 508 11.31 16.12 26.52
C HIS A 508 11.89 16.16 25.12
N ALA A 509 11.18 15.61 24.14
CA ALA A 509 11.65 15.64 22.77
C ALA A 509 11.74 17.08 22.19
N GLU A 510 12.89 17.41 21.60
CA GLU A 510 13.08 18.62 20.80
C GLU A 510 12.28 18.55 19.49
N LEU A 511 11.85 19.72 19.02
CA LEU A 511 11.19 19.90 17.74
C LEU A 511 12.14 20.58 16.74
N ALA A 512 12.59 19.86 15.72
CA ALA A 512 13.37 20.43 14.62
C ALA A 512 12.53 20.61 13.34
N ILE A 513 12.57 21.82 12.76
CA ILE A 513 11.87 22.16 11.53
C ILE A 513 12.85 22.75 10.52
N THR A 514 12.66 22.40 9.24
CA THR A 514 13.38 23.03 8.13
C THR A 514 12.48 23.21 6.90
N PRO A 515 12.73 24.21 6.02
CA PRO A 515 12.05 24.30 4.74
C PRO A 515 12.23 23.04 3.89
N ASP A 516 11.15 22.65 3.20
CA ASP A 516 11.17 21.68 2.10
C ASP A 516 11.73 22.35 0.82
N ARG A 517 11.71 21.64 -0.31
CA ARG A 517 12.16 22.17 -1.60
C ARG A 517 11.53 23.53 -1.91
N GLY A 518 12.38 24.46 -2.35
CA GLY A 518 12.01 25.85 -2.60
C GLY A 518 12.49 26.82 -1.52
N GLY A 519 13.22 26.33 -0.53
CA GLY A 519 13.90 27.12 0.50
C GLY A 519 15.25 26.52 0.89
N PRO A 520 16.12 27.30 1.56
CA PRO A 520 17.38 26.77 2.07
C PRO A 520 17.12 25.81 3.24
N ALA A 521 18.01 24.83 3.44
CA ALA A 521 17.96 23.87 4.55
C ALA A 521 18.29 24.52 5.92
N HIS A 522 17.57 25.59 6.28
CA HIS A 522 17.67 26.26 7.56
C HIS A 522 16.92 25.44 8.60
N VAL A 523 17.65 24.81 9.52
CA VAL A 523 17.11 24.06 10.64
C VAL A 523 16.89 25.02 11.80
N LYS A 524 15.71 24.96 12.42
CA LYS A 524 15.37 25.60 13.70
C LYS A 524 14.90 24.54 14.68
N ILE A 525 15.45 24.57 15.89
CA ILE A 525 15.14 23.60 16.95
C ILE A 525 14.55 24.31 18.15
N TRP A 526 13.44 23.81 18.67
CA TRP A 526 12.82 24.22 19.93
C TRP A 526 12.92 23.08 20.94
N SER A 527 13.21 23.42 22.21
CA SER A 527 13.17 22.46 23.32
C SER A 527 11.72 22.07 23.65
N GLY A 528 11.45 20.78 23.81
CA GLY A 528 10.14 20.27 24.20
C GLY A 528 9.70 20.79 25.57
N ALA A 529 10.63 20.82 26.53
CA ALA A 529 10.40 21.40 27.85
C ALA A 529 9.97 22.88 27.77
N THR A 530 10.59 23.65 26.87
CA THR A 530 10.24 25.07 26.66
C THR A 530 8.85 25.22 26.02
N LEU A 531 8.51 24.39 25.02
CA LEU A 531 7.20 24.40 24.39
C LEU A 531 6.10 24.08 25.40
N THR A 532 6.29 23.01 26.18
CA THR A 532 5.31 22.51 27.14
C THR A 532 5.11 23.47 28.31
N ALA A 533 6.19 24.06 28.85
CA ALA A 533 6.09 25.07 29.90
C ALA A 533 5.38 26.37 29.46
N ASN A 534 5.28 26.60 28.14
CA ASN A 534 4.70 27.80 27.55
C ASN A 534 3.56 27.47 26.59
N SER A 535 2.75 26.45 26.90
CA SER A 535 1.73 25.89 25.99
C SER A 535 0.67 26.88 25.49
N ALA A 536 0.48 28.03 26.15
CA ALA A 536 -0.41 29.10 25.70
C ALA A 536 0.24 30.11 24.74
N VAL A 537 1.55 30.05 24.53
CA VAL A 537 2.35 30.99 23.73
C VAL A 537 2.65 30.40 22.35
N GLN A 538 2.63 31.23 21.31
CA GLN A 538 3.07 30.78 19.98
C GLN A 538 4.56 30.44 19.99
N ALA A 539 4.91 29.23 19.58
CA ALA A 539 6.29 28.74 19.59
C ALA A 539 7.26 29.61 18.78
N SER A 540 6.80 30.28 17.72
CA SER A 540 7.63 31.21 16.94
C SER A 540 8.17 32.40 17.73
N GLY A 541 7.61 32.71 18.90
CA GLY A 541 8.10 33.74 19.83
C GLY A 541 8.97 33.20 20.97
N LEU A 542 9.12 31.88 21.09
CA LEU A 542 9.95 31.23 22.11
C LEU A 542 11.41 31.14 21.65
N PRO A 543 12.37 31.09 22.60
CA PRO A 543 13.79 30.92 22.26
C PRO A 543 14.02 29.60 21.53
N LEU A 544 14.94 29.62 20.57
CA LEU A 544 15.42 28.44 19.87
C LEU A 544 16.58 27.81 20.65
N THR A 545 16.59 26.48 20.70
CA THR A 545 17.76 25.68 21.13
C THR A 545 18.89 25.82 20.13
N ALA A 546 18.57 25.74 18.83
CA ALA A 546 19.55 25.87 17.74
C ALA A 546 18.92 26.48 16.48
N SER A 547 19.77 27.13 15.66
CA SER A 547 19.40 27.68 14.36
C SER A 547 20.60 27.71 13.42
N PHE A 548 20.61 26.87 12.39
CA PHE A 548 21.74 26.74 11.47
C PHE A 548 21.32 26.23 10.09
N TYR A 549 22.21 26.30 9.10
CA TYR A 549 21.98 25.71 7.78
C TYR A 549 22.65 24.34 7.69
N ALA A 550 21.88 23.28 7.46
CA ALA A 550 22.43 21.92 7.36
C ALA A 550 23.29 21.73 6.10
N PHE A 551 22.94 22.46 5.02
CA PHE A 551 23.65 22.47 3.74
C PHE A 551 23.97 23.92 3.33
N PRO A 552 24.79 24.16 2.29
CA PRO A 552 25.10 25.52 1.83
C PRO A 552 23.81 26.36 1.64
N PRO A 553 23.72 27.60 2.18
CA PRO A 553 22.50 28.42 2.10
C PRO A 553 22.05 28.79 0.68
N THR A 554 22.92 28.58 -0.30
CA THR A 554 22.63 28.73 -1.74
C THR A 554 21.91 27.52 -2.34
N ASP A 555 21.88 26.39 -1.64
CA ASP A 555 21.09 25.22 -2.02
C ASP A 555 19.64 25.39 -1.52
N TRP A 556 18.71 25.59 -2.47
CA TRP A 556 17.29 25.84 -2.21
C TRP A 556 16.43 24.58 -2.28
N ASN A 557 17.03 23.42 -2.04
CA ASN A 557 16.33 22.15 -2.06
C ASN A 557 15.83 21.68 -0.69
N GLY A 558 16.03 22.47 0.37
CA GLY A 558 15.65 22.09 1.73
C GLY A 558 16.39 20.85 2.25
N ALA A 559 15.94 20.34 3.39
CA ALA A 559 16.40 19.07 3.92
C ALA A 559 15.23 18.28 4.51
N ARG A 560 15.35 16.95 4.51
CA ARG A 560 14.47 16.04 5.25
C ARG A 560 15.16 15.66 6.54
N LEU A 561 14.41 15.62 7.63
CA LEU A 561 14.95 15.46 8.97
C LEU A 561 14.48 14.13 9.58
N ALA A 562 15.29 13.56 10.45
CA ALA A 562 14.90 12.52 11.40
C ALA A 562 15.79 12.64 12.65
N MET A 563 15.32 12.13 13.79
CA MET A 563 16.03 12.13 15.07
C MET A 563 15.89 10.76 15.74
N SER A 564 16.97 10.28 16.37
CA SER A 564 16.99 9.07 17.21
C SER A 564 18.38 8.91 17.84
N ASP A 565 18.46 8.26 19.01
CA ASP A 565 19.69 7.92 19.75
C ASP A 565 20.47 6.78 19.10
N THR A 566 21.28 7.11 18.09
CA THR A 566 21.89 6.10 17.21
C THR A 566 23.17 5.50 17.75
N ASP A 567 23.75 6.06 18.80
CA ASP A 567 24.95 5.53 19.46
C ASP A 567 24.74 5.06 20.90
N GLY A 568 23.50 5.11 21.40
CA GLY A 568 23.07 4.55 22.68
C GLY A 568 23.53 5.37 23.88
N ASP A 569 23.82 6.66 23.70
CA ASP A 569 24.26 7.56 24.76
C ASP A 569 23.09 8.19 25.54
N GLY A 570 21.85 7.92 25.12
CA GLY A 570 20.62 8.44 25.67
C GLY A 570 20.22 9.82 25.13
N ARG A 571 20.83 10.29 24.04
CA ARG A 571 20.49 11.53 23.34
C ARG A 571 20.27 11.25 21.86
N ASP A 572 19.31 11.94 21.29
CA ASP A 572 19.01 11.79 19.87
C ASP A 572 19.95 12.61 18.97
N GLU A 573 20.47 11.98 17.91
CA GLU A 573 21.17 12.66 16.83
C GLU A 573 20.18 13.20 15.79
N LEU A 574 20.43 14.41 15.29
CA LEU A 574 19.69 14.97 14.17
C LEU A 574 20.33 14.59 12.83
N PHE A 575 19.56 13.95 11.97
CA PHE A 575 19.93 13.67 10.60
C PHE A 575 19.29 14.67 9.66
N ALA A 576 20.08 15.25 8.76
CA ALA A 576 19.59 16.09 7.68
C ALA A 576 20.00 15.51 6.33
N ALA A 577 19.01 15.08 5.56
CA ALA A 577 19.16 14.51 4.23
C ALA A 577 18.76 15.54 3.16
N SER A 578 19.58 15.74 2.14
CA SER A 578 19.35 16.76 1.11
C SER A 578 18.09 16.45 0.29
N GLY A 579 17.25 17.46 0.09
CA GLY A 579 16.12 17.40 -0.87
C GLY A 579 16.55 17.58 -2.33
N ASN A 580 17.86 17.71 -2.59
CA ASN A 580 18.42 17.97 -3.91
C ASN A 580 18.39 16.69 -4.75
N ARG A 581 17.76 16.78 -5.93
CA ARG A 581 17.70 15.66 -6.90
C ARG A 581 19.04 15.32 -7.52
N LEU A 582 20.02 16.21 -7.43
CA LEU A 582 21.33 16.08 -8.07
C LEU A 582 22.43 15.63 -7.10
N THR A 583 22.08 15.33 -5.85
CA THR A 583 23.02 14.81 -4.85
C THR A 583 22.34 13.77 -3.99
N SER A 584 23.11 12.95 -3.30
CA SER A 584 22.60 12.09 -2.23
C SER A 584 23.15 12.54 -0.87
N ALA A 585 23.39 13.83 -0.65
CA ALA A 585 24.07 14.28 0.56
C ALA A 585 23.23 14.08 1.83
N ALA A 586 23.83 13.56 2.90
CA ALA A 586 23.27 13.47 4.24
C ALA A 586 24.31 13.86 5.30
N ARG A 587 23.87 14.46 6.42
CA ARG A 587 24.70 14.88 7.55
C ARG A 587 24.06 14.49 8.88
N VAL A 588 24.90 14.26 9.88
CA VAL A 588 24.49 13.95 11.26
C VAL A 588 24.98 15.06 12.19
N PHE A 589 24.13 15.49 13.11
CA PHE A 589 24.42 16.52 14.11
C PHE A 589 24.08 15.99 15.49
N THR A 590 25.10 15.84 16.34
CA THR A 590 24.91 15.72 17.80
C THR A 590 24.31 17.02 18.34
N TYR A 591 23.75 16.97 19.55
CA TYR A 591 23.27 18.17 20.25
C TYR A 591 24.32 19.27 20.32
N ALA A 592 25.55 18.92 20.72
CA ALA A 592 26.66 19.86 20.83
C ALA A 592 26.99 20.55 19.49
N GLN A 593 26.93 19.81 18.37
CA GLN A 593 27.14 20.39 17.04
C GLN A 593 25.97 21.28 16.62
N ALA A 594 24.73 20.89 16.92
CA ALA A 594 23.53 21.68 16.61
C ALA A 594 23.57 23.04 17.32
N VAL A 595 23.82 23.06 18.64
CA VAL A 595 23.93 24.31 19.42
C VAL A 595 25.15 25.15 19.04
N ALA A 596 26.21 24.52 18.52
CA ALA A 596 27.38 25.20 17.94
C ALA A 596 27.16 25.70 16.50
N GLY A 597 25.91 25.73 16.01
CA GLY A 597 25.56 26.26 14.70
C GLY A 597 25.80 25.27 13.54
N GLY A 598 25.78 23.98 13.82
CA GLY A 598 25.95 22.90 12.83
C GLY A 598 27.40 22.66 12.40
N ALA A 599 28.38 23.21 13.11
CA ALA A 599 29.80 23.06 12.77
C ALA A 599 30.31 21.64 13.06
N GLY A 600 31.14 21.10 12.17
CA GLY A 600 31.84 19.82 12.39
C GLY A 600 31.07 18.56 12.01
N ALA A 601 29.88 18.67 11.41
CA ALA A 601 29.13 17.53 10.90
C ALA A 601 29.79 16.91 9.66
N SER A 602 29.94 15.59 9.65
CA SER A 602 30.42 14.83 8.50
C SER A 602 29.32 14.67 7.46
N GLU A 603 29.68 14.81 6.18
CA GLU A 603 28.77 14.57 5.06
C GLU A 603 29.05 13.21 4.42
N VAL A 604 27.99 12.45 4.18
CA VAL A 604 28.02 11.15 3.48
C VAL A 604 27.09 11.21 2.27
N GLN A 605 27.39 10.40 1.26
CA GLN A 605 26.56 10.20 0.07
C GLN A 605 26.01 8.76 0.10
N PRO A 606 24.85 8.47 0.75
CA PRO A 606 24.39 7.11 1.00
C PRO A 606 24.21 6.23 -0.24
N PHE A 607 24.06 6.84 -1.42
CA PHE A 607 23.89 6.13 -2.68
C PHE A 607 25.07 6.33 -3.64
N ASN A 608 26.08 7.11 -3.24
CA ASN A 608 27.23 7.51 -4.07
C ASN A 608 26.84 8.00 -5.49
N THR A 609 25.60 8.48 -5.65
CA THR A 609 25.01 8.93 -6.90
C THR A 609 24.75 10.42 -6.83
N THR A 610 24.84 11.07 -7.98
CA THR A 610 24.46 12.46 -8.18
C THR A 610 23.02 12.57 -8.69
N VAL A 611 22.22 11.51 -8.69
CA VAL A 611 20.80 11.61 -9.07
C VAL A 611 19.94 10.76 -8.14
N THR A 612 18.99 11.42 -7.49
CA THR A 612 17.95 10.81 -6.66
C THR A 612 16.57 11.14 -7.24
N TYR A 613 15.54 10.38 -6.87
CA TYR A 613 14.20 10.61 -7.42
C TYR A 613 13.67 12.00 -7.06
N ASP A 614 13.68 12.34 -5.78
CA ASP A 614 13.34 13.67 -5.28
C ASP A 614 14.17 14.09 -4.08
N GLY A 615 15.36 13.51 -3.90
CA GLY A 615 16.26 13.71 -2.76
C GLY A 615 16.38 12.43 -1.93
N VAL A 616 16.98 12.55 -0.76
CA VAL A 616 17.16 11.44 0.18
C VAL A 616 16.11 11.51 1.30
N TYR A 617 15.52 10.36 1.66
CA TYR A 617 14.73 10.20 2.88
C TYR A 617 15.49 9.33 3.87
N VAL A 618 15.23 9.58 5.15
CA VAL A 618 15.84 8.88 6.27
C VAL A 618 14.74 8.43 7.22
N GLY A 619 14.80 7.17 7.65
CA GLY A 619 13.92 6.56 8.64
C GLY A 619 14.75 6.12 9.84
N LEU A 620 14.29 6.49 11.04
CA LEU A 620 14.98 6.26 12.31
C LEU A 620 13.98 5.87 13.39
N HIS A 621 14.38 4.89 14.19
CA HIS A 621 13.78 4.57 15.49
C HIS A 621 14.71 3.63 16.22
N ILE A 622 14.79 3.82 17.54
CA ILE A 622 15.49 2.91 18.44
C ILE A 622 14.56 2.68 19.62
N ALA A 623 14.22 1.41 19.86
CA ALA A 623 13.39 1.03 20.99
C ALA A 623 14.01 1.59 22.28
N PRO A 624 13.25 2.33 23.11
CA PRO A 624 13.76 2.82 24.38
C PRO A 624 14.25 1.62 25.19
N ALA A 625 15.48 1.69 25.70
CA ALA A 625 16.02 0.65 26.55
C ALA A 625 15.04 0.42 27.70
N THR A 626 14.43 -0.78 27.76
CA THR A 626 13.51 -1.14 28.83
C THR A 626 14.25 -1.00 30.15
N THR A 627 14.03 0.10 30.86
CA THR A 627 14.41 0.18 32.27
C THR A 627 13.43 -0.74 32.98
N SER A 628 13.88 -1.95 33.25
CA SER A 628 13.15 -2.91 34.07
C SER A 628 13.00 -2.31 35.46
N ASP A 629 11.89 -1.61 35.72
CA ASP A 629 11.51 -1.26 37.08
C ASP A 629 10.87 -2.49 37.72
N ALA A 630 11.74 -3.46 38.01
CA ALA A 630 11.42 -4.68 38.71
C ALA A 630 11.14 -4.35 40.18
N THR A 631 9.90 -4.04 40.54
CA THR A 631 9.36 -4.35 41.87
C THR A 631 7.84 -4.53 41.85
N THR A 632 7.38 -5.74 41.52
CA THR A 632 6.29 -6.38 42.27
C THR A 632 6.36 -7.88 41.99
N THR A 633 6.85 -8.61 42.99
CA THR A 633 6.68 -10.06 43.10
C THR A 633 5.19 -10.36 43.22
N ASP A 634 4.62 -11.09 42.26
CA ASP A 634 3.56 -12.03 42.60
C ASP A 634 3.89 -13.41 42.04
N THR A 635 3.80 -14.37 42.94
CA THR A 635 4.12 -15.78 42.76
C THR A 635 2.83 -16.54 42.48
N THR A 636 2.93 -17.64 41.72
CA THR A 636 1.88 -18.61 41.34
C THR A 636 1.05 -18.12 40.13
N ASP A 637 0.94 -18.84 39.01
CA ASP A 637 0.66 -20.26 38.89
C ASP A 637 1.23 -20.84 37.58
N THR A 638 1.68 -22.09 37.63
CA THR A 638 2.11 -22.84 36.44
C THR A 638 1.04 -23.88 36.14
N GLU A 639 0.06 -23.54 35.31
CA GLU A 639 -0.80 -24.54 34.66
C GLU A 639 -0.44 -24.66 33.18
N SER A 640 0.18 -25.78 32.84
CA SER A 640 0.34 -26.25 31.47
C SER A 640 -1.02 -26.71 30.93
N HIS A 641 -1.68 -25.89 30.12
CA HIS A 641 -2.80 -26.35 29.30
C HIS A 641 -2.29 -26.94 27.98
N THR A 642 -2.27 -28.28 27.90
CA THR A 642 -2.26 -28.99 26.62
C THR A 642 -3.60 -28.79 25.92
N VAL A 643 -3.64 -27.92 24.92
CA VAL A 643 -4.79 -27.79 24.01
C VAL A 643 -4.78 -28.98 23.05
N THR A 644 -5.78 -29.84 23.19
CA THR A 644 -6.06 -30.90 22.21
C THR A 644 -6.98 -30.30 21.14
N VAL A 645 -6.45 -30.06 19.94
CA VAL A 645 -7.23 -29.54 18.81
C VAL A 645 -8.11 -30.67 18.25
N PRO A 646 -9.44 -30.53 18.18
CA PRO A 646 -10.30 -31.54 17.55
C PRO A 646 -10.10 -31.53 16.02
N PRO A 647 -10.38 -32.64 15.32
CA PRO A 647 -10.14 -32.74 13.88
C PRO A 647 -10.95 -31.69 13.12
N VAL A 648 -10.25 -30.89 12.32
CA VAL A 648 -10.86 -29.90 11.43
C VAL A 648 -11.69 -30.66 10.39
N THR A 649 -12.99 -30.38 10.33
CA THR A 649 -13.84 -30.87 9.24
C THR A 649 -13.47 -30.14 7.95
N HIS A 650 -12.71 -30.82 7.08
CA HIS A 650 -12.39 -30.36 5.74
C HIS A 650 -13.66 -30.34 4.87
N LYS A 651 -13.94 -29.23 4.19
CA LYS A 651 -14.99 -29.13 3.17
C LYS A 651 -14.34 -28.82 1.81
N CYS A 652 -14.60 -29.65 0.80
CA CYS A 652 -14.20 -29.40 -0.59
C CYS A 652 -15.06 -28.29 -1.21
N MET A 653 -14.39 -27.31 -1.82
CA MET A 653 -14.99 -26.16 -2.51
C MET A 653 -15.69 -26.51 -3.82
N CYS A 654 -15.21 -27.47 -4.61
CA CYS A 654 -15.83 -27.75 -5.92
C CYS A 654 -15.90 -29.25 -6.25
N GLY A 655 -17.12 -29.79 -6.36
CA GLY A 655 -17.40 -31.10 -6.95
C GLY A 655 -17.98 -31.00 -8.37
N ALA A 656 -18.50 -29.82 -8.74
CA ALA A 656 -19.21 -29.58 -9.99
C ALA A 656 -18.40 -28.89 -11.10
N CYS A 657 -17.17 -28.41 -10.82
CA CYS A 657 -16.36 -27.67 -11.80
C CYS A 657 -16.01 -28.49 -13.06
N SER A 658 -15.91 -29.82 -12.94
CA SER A 658 -15.68 -30.74 -14.06
C SER A 658 -16.88 -30.84 -15.03
N ALA A 659 -18.09 -30.44 -14.63
CA ALA A 659 -19.25 -30.36 -15.53
C ALA A 659 -19.32 -29.04 -16.32
N LEU A 660 -18.69 -27.96 -15.83
CA LEU A 660 -18.69 -26.64 -16.49
C LEU A 660 -17.64 -26.55 -17.61
N ALA A 661 -16.52 -27.26 -17.49
CA ALA A 661 -15.48 -27.36 -18.53
C ALA A 661 -15.96 -28.03 -19.83
N ALA A 662 -17.08 -28.78 -19.79
CA ALA A 662 -17.67 -29.39 -20.98
C ALA A 662 -18.48 -28.41 -21.86
N LEU A 663 -18.74 -27.18 -21.39
CA LEU A 663 -19.48 -26.14 -22.14
C LEU A 663 -18.57 -25.23 -22.97
N THR A 664 -17.26 -25.18 -22.69
CA THR A 664 -16.35 -24.18 -23.26
C THR A 664 -15.81 -24.54 -24.66
N GLY A 665 -16.31 -25.61 -25.29
CA GLY A 665 -15.69 -26.21 -26.49
C GLY A 665 -16.53 -26.39 -27.76
N THR A 666 -17.83 -26.06 -27.85
CA THR A 666 -18.61 -26.37 -29.09
C THR A 666 -19.67 -25.34 -29.48
N GLU A 667 -19.82 -25.14 -30.80
CA GLU A 667 -20.81 -24.26 -31.46
C GLU A 667 -22.30 -24.61 -31.21
N THR A 668 -22.64 -25.72 -30.55
CA THR A 668 -24.04 -26.02 -30.19
C THR A 668 -24.15 -26.84 -28.90
N GLY A 669 -24.86 -26.32 -27.91
CA GLY A 669 -25.25 -27.06 -26.70
C GLY A 669 -26.31 -28.13 -26.93
N ALA A 670 -25.98 -29.23 -27.60
CA ALA A 670 -26.93 -30.34 -27.77
C ALA A 670 -26.26 -31.72 -27.89
N ALA A 671 -25.72 -32.29 -26.79
CA ALA A 671 -25.49 -33.75 -26.66
C ALA A 671 -25.06 -34.29 -25.25
N ALA A 672 -25.15 -33.56 -24.13
CA ALA A 672 -24.73 -34.11 -22.82
C ALA A 672 -25.90 -34.21 -21.80
N MET A 673 -26.94 -34.94 -22.17
CA MET A 673 -27.88 -35.56 -21.24
C MET A 673 -28.15 -36.99 -21.73
N PHE A 674 -27.23 -37.92 -21.48
CA PHE A 674 -27.56 -39.35 -21.49
C PHE A 674 -26.75 -40.10 -20.42
N SER A 675 -27.50 -40.79 -19.56
CA SER A 675 -27.11 -41.59 -18.38
C SER A 675 -26.70 -40.75 -17.16
N SER A 676 -27.30 -40.83 -15.98
CA SER A 676 -28.32 -41.76 -15.47
C SER A 676 -28.96 -41.15 -14.22
N ILE A 677 -30.28 -41.03 -14.22
CA ILE A 677 -31.10 -40.92 -13.00
C ILE A 677 -31.61 -42.34 -12.71
N PRO A 678 -31.47 -42.86 -11.49
CA PRO A 678 -32.47 -43.75 -10.91
C PRO A 678 -33.34 -42.93 -9.96
N VAL A 679 -34.59 -42.78 -10.37
CA VAL A 679 -35.69 -42.13 -9.65
C VAL A 679 -36.18 -43.06 -8.54
N LYS A 680 -36.76 -42.49 -7.49
CA LYS A 680 -38.08 -42.95 -7.03
C LYS A 680 -39.10 -41.85 -7.17
#